data_AF-A0A833GEZ9-F1
#
_entry.id   AF-A0A833GEZ9-F1
#
_cell.length_a   1.000
_cell.length_b   1.000
_cell.length_c   1.000
_cell.angle_alpha   90.00
_cell.angle_beta   90.00
_cell.angle_gamma   90.00
#
_symmetry.space_group_name_H-M   'P 1'
#
loop_
_entity.id
_entity.type
_entity.pdbx_description
1 polymer ?
#
loop_
_entity_poly.entity_id
_entity_poly.type
_entity_poly.pdbx_seq_one_letter_code
_entity_poly.pdbx_strand_id
1 'polypeptide(L)'
;INAVSLVVAWHGTDLRCGDCQIKPKVEFGASKVTTPWSWQVSGIGRAGADVVSSDSFGALLGGAPADRSVVQAISELKARGFRVVLYPLVMMDIPPGNSWPNPYSDNAATNGQPVFPWRGRVTCSPAPGYAGTVDKTAAAASQVDAFFGSAAPSDFGAWNGDTIPYSGPNEWSYRRFILHCAKLAVAAGGVDAFLIGSEMVALNRVRSSAAAFPAVAQMAALAADVKAIVGSSCKVGYAADWSEYANFRPDDGSTDVYFHLDPLWASADVDFVGVDNYMPLSDWRSGRLHIDAQAGAVSIYDQAYLQGNIEGGELFDWFYASGDDRKTQTRTLVTDGAYGKPWVFRYKDFHSWWANQHYDRPGGVESGTPTAWAPQGKPVWFTEFGCPAIDKGTNQPNVFYDPKSSESFFPYFSTGRRDDLIQRALLEAHITYWNPAAGHNPTSSVYGGPMIDSGSLFAWTWDARPYPQYPNSSLVWRDAANWRRGHWLSGRLGLVTLADTVQEICAGLGVAIDTSGINGIVRGYTIDSIMSPRNALSPLMQVYFFDAVESGDAIRFVQRGGAPVAGFALDDLVDMGGEEKRFYTLTRAQETDLPETAHLRFLDPDNDYQSADVYSRRLRGSSRRTIELTPALALDYSEAQGIADALLVDTWVMRERADLTLPPSAYVLEPTDVVTLDLNGRSFKMRIDQLGYERTRPARLVRTDEATYGAPDSPSPPRQPRPEAEPGPAMLHIMDLPVLAASEVPGVPRLAAYAEPWARVDVFRSPATSGFVRDQFIVNRATIGKMLFDFYSGPLWTWDMANSLTVQLPSTQALASLDDAFVLAGGNTCAIQNFDGEWEILQFATAELIAPDQYKLTRLLRGQLGSEYAMRDPVGAGAPFVMLDPTVVQSTIAVTERHNPWTWKWGPSTKAIDDPTYQAVTFSFDGVGLRPYSPVHLAGVRDPSTSDWTFGWIRRTRIGGDTWEAPDVPLGEEVELYDVDILDIGTGAIVRTARVNQPTFLYTSAMQVADFGVNQAEVKFAVYQVSLAYGRGTGAIKKVP
;
A
#
# COMPACT_ATOMS: atom_id res chain seq x y z
N ILE A 1 23.12 6.02 0.62
CA ILE A 1 21.91 6.59 1.27
C ILE A 1 22.17 6.65 2.77
N ASN A 2 22.02 7.80 3.41
CA ASN A 2 22.30 8.02 4.83
C ASN A 2 21.14 8.68 5.61
N ALA A 3 20.05 9.05 4.92
CA ALA A 3 18.88 9.70 5.51
C ALA A 3 17.59 9.19 4.87
N VAL A 4 16.50 9.21 5.64
CA VAL A 4 15.15 8.83 5.21
C VAL A 4 14.15 9.90 5.67
N SER A 5 13.32 10.38 4.75
CA SER A 5 12.16 11.21 5.07
C SER A 5 10.92 10.32 5.20
N LEU A 6 10.50 10.07 6.44
CA LEU A 6 9.37 9.21 6.77
C LEU A 6 8.07 10.00 6.69
N VAL A 7 7.26 9.71 5.68
CA VAL A 7 5.97 10.35 5.47
C VAL A 7 4.90 9.74 6.36
N VAL A 8 4.18 10.59 7.09
CA VAL A 8 3.03 10.21 7.92
C VAL A 8 1.82 11.01 7.46
N ALA A 9 0.86 10.33 6.85
CA ALA A 9 -0.27 11.00 6.21
C ALA A 9 -1.56 10.94 7.02
N TRP A 10 -2.23 12.09 7.17
CA TRP A 10 -3.64 12.22 7.56
C TRP A 10 -4.44 12.79 6.39
N HIS A 11 -5.78 12.78 6.49
CA HIS A 11 -6.68 13.09 5.39
C HIS A 11 -7.37 14.43 5.56
N GLY A 12 -7.22 15.32 4.57
CA GLY A 12 -7.97 16.56 4.46
C GLY A 12 -9.35 16.32 3.84
N THR A 13 -10.40 16.96 4.38
CA THR A 13 -11.79 16.69 3.97
C THR A 13 -12.41 17.69 3.01
N ASP A 14 -11.83 18.89 2.85
CA ASP A 14 -12.42 19.99 2.08
C ASP A 14 -11.31 20.93 1.55
N LEU A 15 -11.52 21.60 0.40
CA LEU A 15 -10.60 22.63 -0.11
C LEU A 15 -10.80 24.00 0.54
N ARG A 16 -11.94 24.25 1.17
CA ARG A 16 -12.23 25.49 1.90
C ARG A 16 -11.56 25.41 3.26
N CYS A 17 -10.52 26.21 3.49
CA CYS A 17 -9.73 26.12 4.72
C CYS A 17 -10.60 26.28 5.99
N GLY A 18 -11.64 27.11 5.97
CA GLY A 18 -12.56 27.28 7.09
C GLY A 18 -13.44 26.06 7.42
N ASP A 19 -13.62 25.13 6.48
CA ASP A 19 -14.42 23.89 6.64
C ASP A 19 -13.56 22.62 6.62
N CYS A 20 -12.27 22.74 6.25
CA CYS A 20 -11.38 21.60 6.07
C CYS A 20 -10.96 21.02 7.43
N GLN A 21 -11.21 19.73 7.59
CA GLN A 21 -10.75 18.96 8.74
C GLN A 21 -9.59 18.05 8.32
N ILE A 22 -8.60 17.90 9.20
CA ILE A 22 -7.47 16.97 9.03
C ILE A 22 -7.65 15.79 9.98
N LYS A 23 -7.95 14.60 9.45
CA LYS A 23 -8.36 13.42 10.21
C LYS A 23 -7.50 12.20 9.91
N PRO A 24 -7.17 11.36 10.90
CA PRO A 24 -6.65 10.04 10.63
C PRO A 24 -7.79 9.13 10.19
N LYS A 25 -7.80 8.72 8.91
CA LYS A 25 -8.79 7.78 8.38
C LYS A 25 -8.23 6.38 8.21
N VAL A 26 -9.11 5.39 8.13
CA VAL A 26 -8.76 3.97 7.93
C VAL A 26 -9.35 3.41 6.64
N GLU A 27 -8.73 2.37 6.06
CA GLU A 27 -9.23 1.70 4.85
C GLU A 27 -10.38 0.75 5.15
N PHE A 28 -10.37 0.19 6.35
CA PHE A 28 -11.36 -0.75 6.86
C PHE A 28 -11.80 -0.29 8.23
N GLY A 29 -13.11 -0.18 8.45
CA GLY A 29 -13.71 0.18 9.74
C GLY A 29 -13.59 -0.94 10.78
N ALA A 30 -14.58 -1.05 11.67
CA ALA A 30 -14.54 -1.95 12.83
C ALA A 30 -14.41 -3.46 12.48
N SER A 31 -14.67 -3.85 11.23
CA SER A 31 -14.58 -5.25 10.79
C SER A 31 -13.14 -5.79 10.73
N LYS A 32 -12.13 -4.93 10.62
CA LYS A 32 -10.72 -5.35 10.60
C LYS A 32 -10.14 -5.34 12.00
N VAL A 33 -9.82 -6.52 12.52
CA VAL A 33 -9.03 -6.67 13.75
C VAL A 33 -7.55 -6.79 13.36
N THR A 34 -6.69 -6.03 14.02
CA THR A 34 -5.23 -6.14 13.86
C THR A 34 -4.66 -6.76 15.12
N THR A 35 -3.71 -7.67 14.96
CA THR A 35 -3.02 -8.37 16.04
C THR A 35 -1.51 -8.33 15.80
N PRO A 36 -0.68 -8.39 16.84
CA PRO A 36 -1.05 -8.47 18.27
C PRO A 36 -1.53 -7.14 18.87
N TRP A 37 -1.45 -6.03 18.13
CA TRP A 37 -1.90 -4.71 18.60
C TRP A 37 -3.04 -4.16 17.74
N SER A 38 -3.91 -3.38 18.37
CA SER A 38 -4.97 -2.66 17.66
C SER A 38 -4.41 -1.40 17.01
N TRP A 39 -4.89 -1.09 15.81
CA TRP A 39 -4.62 0.21 15.19
C TRP A 39 -5.20 1.32 16.07
N GLN A 40 -4.37 2.32 16.40
CA GLN A 40 -4.77 3.53 17.10
C GLN A 40 -3.97 4.74 16.60
N VAL A 41 -4.64 5.88 16.52
CA VAL A 41 -4.02 7.19 16.27
C VAL A 41 -4.65 8.22 17.20
N SER A 42 -3.83 8.93 17.97
CA SER A 42 -4.30 10.00 18.87
C SER A 42 -5.39 9.54 19.85
N GLY A 43 -5.27 8.32 20.39
CA GLY A 43 -6.26 7.71 21.28
C GLY A 43 -7.48 7.10 20.59
N ILE A 44 -7.61 7.22 19.27
CA ILE A 44 -8.77 6.73 18.52
C ILE A 44 -8.45 5.36 17.92
N GLY A 45 -9.24 4.36 18.31
CA GLY A 45 -9.23 3.04 17.69
C GLY A 45 -10.01 3.00 16.37
N ARG A 46 -9.80 1.95 15.59
CA ARG A 46 -10.38 1.78 14.24
C ARG A 46 -11.90 1.94 14.16
N ALA A 47 -12.64 1.57 15.22
CA ALA A 47 -14.10 1.73 15.28
C ALA A 47 -14.57 3.19 15.38
N GLY A 48 -13.72 4.09 15.89
CA GLY A 48 -14.01 5.52 16.02
C GLY A 48 -13.36 6.38 14.94
N ALA A 49 -12.61 5.79 14.00
CA ALA A 49 -11.97 6.50 12.90
C ALA A 49 -12.87 6.50 11.65
N ASP A 50 -12.87 7.61 10.93
CA ASP A 50 -13.56 7.71 9.64
C ASP A 50 -12.91 6.77 8.62
N VAL A 51 -13.73 6.16 7.76
CA VAL A 51 -13.21 5.34 6.64
C VAL A 51 -12.91 6.27 5.46
N VAL A 52 -11.80 6.04 4.77
CA VAL A 52 -11.47 6.74 3.52
C VAL A 52 -12.53 6.48 2.46
N SER A 53 -12.65 7.37 1.46
CA SER A 53 -13.55 7.14 0.33
C SER A 53 -13.33 5.77 -0.31
N SER A 54 -14.42 5.08 -0.67
CA SER A 54 -14.40 3.74 -1.24
C SER A 54 -15.41 3.59 -2.38
N ASP A 55 -15.17 2.64 -3.29
CA ASP A 55 -16.12 2.20 -4.31
C ASP A 55 -16.52 0.72 -4.11
N SER A 56 -17.21 0.11 -5.08
CA SER A 56 -17.61 -1.29 -5.05
C SER A 56 -16.45 -2.30 -4.98
N PHE A 57 -15.22 -1.85 -5.18
CA PHE A 57 -14.01 -2.66 -5.19
C PHE A 57 -13.08 -2.35 -4.00
N GLY A 58 -13.45 -1.43 -3.10
CA GLY A 58 -12.75 -1.15 -1.86
C GLY A 58 -12.27 0.29 -1.69
N ALA A 59 -11.33 0.49 -0.77
CA ALA A 59 -10.77 1.81 -0.43
C ALA A 59 -10.02 2.44 -1.62
N LEU A 60 -10.27 3.73 -1.87
CA LEU A 60 -9.64 4.49 -2.94
C LEU A 60 -8.33 5.16 -2.49
N LEU A 61 -8.08 5.29 -1.19
CA LEU A 61 -6.85 5.84 -0.62
C LEU A 61 -6.29 4.89 0.46
N GLY A 62 -5.01 5.02 0.77
CA GLY A 62 -4.42 4.41 1.97
C GLY A 62 -4.89 5.11 3.25
N GLY A 63 -4.98 4.37 4.34
CA GLY A 63 -5.31 4.89 5.67
C GLY A 63 -4.08 5.49 6.36
N ALA A 64 -4.33 6.21 7.46
CA ALA A 64 -3.28 6.74 8.29
C ALA A 64 -2.53 5.59 9.00
N PRO A 65 -1.19 5.63 9.09
CA PRO A 65 -0.45 4.63 9.85
C PRO A 65 -0.79 4.73 11.34
N ALA A 66 -0.78 3.60 12.05
CA ALA A 66 -0.94 3.61 13.51
C ALA A 66 0.25 4.30 14.19
N ASP A 67 0.01 4.98 15.31
CA ASP A 67 1.05 5.67 16.09
C ASP A 67 2.22 4.74 16.43
N ARG A 68 1.90 3.53 16.88
CA ARG A 68 2.88 2.48 17.19
C ARG A 68 3.75 2.12 15.99
N SER A 69 3.17 2.02 14.79
CA SER A 69 3.92 1.70 13.57
C SER A 69 4.89 2.83 13.19
N VAL A 70 4.49 4.10 13.39
CA VAL A 70 5.37 5.25 13.17
C VAL A 70 6.55 5.21 14.14
N VAL A 71 6.30 5.00 15.44
CA VAL A 71 7.35 4.89 16.47
C VAL A 71 8.32 3.75 16.17
N GLN A 72 7.80 2.59 15.78
CA GLN A 72 8.61 1.43 15.39
C GLN A 72 9.45 1.70 14.14
N ALA A 73 8.87 2.31 13.11
CA ALA A 73 9.58 2.66 11.88
C ALA A 73 10.75 3.62 12.15
N ILE A 74 10.51 4.68 12.92
CA ILE A 74 11.58 5.62 13.34
C ILE A 74 12.67 4.88 14.12
N SER A 75 12.29 4.04 15.09
CA SER A 75 13.23 3.29 15.91
C SER A 75 14.11 2.35 15.08
N GLU A 76 13.51 1.63 14.13
CA GLU A 76 14.21 0.73 13.22
C GLU A 76 15.15 1.47 12.27
N LEU A 77 14.70 2.59 11.69
CA LEU A 77 15.53 3.42 10.82
C LEU A 77 16.77 3.93 11.56
N LYS A 78 16.60 4.40 12.80
CA LYS A 78 17.71 4.85 13.65
C LYS A 78 18.63 3.70 14.05
N ALA A 79 18.09 2.52 14.36
CA ALA A 79 18.89 1.32 14.67
C ALA A 79 19.78 0.91 13.48
N ARG A 80 19.33 1.15 12.25
CA ARG A 80 20.12 0.96 11.01
C ARG A 80 21.11 2.08 10.72
N GLY A 81 21.14 3.15 11.52
CA GLY A 81 22.06 4.28 11.38
C GLY A 81 21.61 5.36 10.39
N PHE A 82 20.34 5.39 9.99
CA PHE A 82 19.82 6.48 9.16
C PHE A 82 19.50 7.72 9.98
N ARG A 83 19.78 8.90 9.41
CA ARG A 83 19.13 10.13 9.86
C ARG A 83 17.65 10.08 9.48
N VAL A 84 16.76 10.45 10.39
CA VAL A 84 15.32 10.39 10.16
C VAL A 84 14.73 11.81 10.12
N VAL A 85 14.05 12.12 9.03
CA VAL A 85 13.18 13.30 8.92
C VAL A 85 11.74 12.83 9.07
N LEU A 86 10.99 13.34 10.04
CA LEU A 86 9.55 13.06 10.13
C LEU A 86 8.78 14.08 9.30
N TYR A 87 8.00 13.58 8.35
CA TYR A 87 7.28 14.37 7.36
C TYR A 87 5.76 14.13 7.44
N PRO A 88 5.04 14.92 8.25
CA PRO A 88 3.58 14.96 8.22
C PRO A 88 3.04 15.49 6.88
N LEU A 89 2.16 14.73 6.23
CA LEU A 89 1.59 15.05 4.92
C LEU A 89 0.05 14.99 4.94
N VAL A 90 -0.61 15.87 4.20
CA VAL A 90 -2.07 15.87 4.06
C VAL A 90 -2.46 15.26 2.71
N MET A 91 -3.23 14.16 2.73
CA MET A 91 -3.84 13.59 1.54
C MET A 91 -5.30 14.05 1.45
N MET A 92 -5.74 14.63 0.34
CA MET A 92 -7.13 15.08 0.24
C MET A 92 -8.07 13.92 -0.10
N ASP A 93 -9.04 13.66 0.77
CA ASP A 93 -10.05 12.62 0.61
C ASP A 93 -11.41 13.24 0.24
N ILE A 94 -11.49 13.73 -1.01
CA ILE A 94 -12.68 14.35 -1.60
C ILE A 94 -13.21 13.40 -2.70
N PRO A 95 -14.31 12.66 -2.45
CA PRO A 95 -14.78 11.63 -3.38
C PRO A 95 -15.43 12.21 -4.64
N PRO A 96 -15.53 11.40 -5.70
CA PRO A 96 -16.34 11.73 -6.87
C PRO A 96 -17.81 11.94 -6.49
N GLY A 97 -18.45 12.94 -7.08
CA GLY A 97 -19.87 13.24 -6.84
C GLY A 97 -20.17 13.96 -5.52
N ASN A 98 -19.17 14.51 -4.83
CA ASN A 98 -19.39 15.36 -3.66
C ASN A 98 -20.24 16.60 -4.02
N SER A 99 -21.00 17.11 -3.05
CA SER A 99 -21.92 18.25 -3.23
C SER A 99 -21.46 19.52 -2.49
N TRP A 100 -20.21 19.56 -2.05
CA TRP A 100 -19.69 20.69 -1.27
C TRP A 100 -19.47 21.93 -2.15
N PRO A 101 -19.67 23.15 -1.62
CA PRO A 101 -19.34 24.38 -2.32
C PRO A 101 -17.89 24.37 -2.81
N ASN A 102 -17.68 24.69 -4.07
CA ASN A 102 -16.36 24.75 -4.67
C ASN A 102 -15.73 26.14 -4.42
N PRO A 103 -14.63 26.26 -3.65
CA PRO A 103 -13.99 27.55 -3.41
C PRO A 103 -13.49 28.21 -4.69
N TYR A 104 -13.19 27.44 -5.72
CA TYR A 104 -12.76 27.89 -7.05
C TYR A 104 -13.97 28.16 -7.98
N SER A 105 -14.99 28.83 -7.45
CA SER A 105 -16.14 29.30 -8.21
C SER A 105 -16.66 30.63 -7.67
N ASP A 106 -17.31 31.41 -8.53
CA ASP A 106 -17.88 32.71 -8.14
C ASP A 106 -18.88 32.55 -6.99
N ASN A 107 -18.64 33.30 -5.92
CA ASN A 107 -19.36 33.25 -4.65
C ASN A 107 -19.41 31.84 -4.02
N ALA A 108 -18.47 30.95 -4.39
CA ALA A 108 -18.51 29.53 -4.08
C ALA A 108 -19.84 28.85 -4.44
N ALA A 109 -20.55 29.35 -5.46
CA ALA A 109 -21.92 28.96 -5.75
C ALA A 109 -22.06 27.60 -6.48
N THR A 110 -20.96 27.08 -7.04
CA THR A 110 -20.98 25.79 -7.74
C THR A 110 -20.70 24.67 -6.74
N ASN A 111 -21.55 23.64 -6.73
CA ASN A 111 -21.33 22.44 -5.93
C ASN A 111 -20.42 21.45 -6.67
N GLY A 112 -19.61 20.72 -5.90
CA GLY A 112 -18.67 19.73 -6.42
C GLY A 112 -17.25 20.26 -6.46
N GLN A 113 -16.49 19.95 -5.41
CA GLN A 113 -15.06 20.17 -5.37
C GLN A 113 -14.34 19.14 -6.26
N PRO A 114 -13.16 19.50 -6.82
CA PRO A 114 -12.31 18.56 -7.54
C PRO A 114 -12.06 17.27 -6.75
N VAL A 115 -11.97 16.14 -7.48
CA VAL A 115 -11.85 14.80 -6.88
C VAL A 115 -10.39 14.51 -6.52
N PHE A 116 -10.15 14.01 -5.31
CA PHE A 116 -8.83 13.73 -4.74
C PHE A 116 -7.76 14.77 -5.14
N PRO A 117 -8.00 16.07 -4.87
CA PRO A 117 -7.13 17.14 -5.33
C PRO A 117 -5.81 17.14 -4.56
N TRP A 118 -4.84 17.88 -5.08
CA TRP A 118 -3.61 18.14 -4.35
C TRP A 118 -3.86 19.09 -3.17
N ARG A 119 -3.16 18.87 -2.04
CA ARG A 119 -3.30 19.68 -0.80
C ARG A 119 -3.02 21.17 -1.01
N GLY A 120 -2.15 21.51 -1.97
CA GLY A 120 -1.86 22.89 -2.32
C GLY A 120 -3.03 23.67 -2.93
N ARG A 121 -4.19 23.02 -3.12
CA ARG A 121 -5.47 23.66 -3.49
C ARG A 121 -6.33 24.09 -2.28
N VAL A 122 -5.91 23.82 -1.04
CA VAL A 122 -6.65 24.32 0.14
C VAL A 122 -6.51 25.84 0.20
N THR A 123 -7.62 26.58 0.27
CA THR A 123 -7.64 28.05 0.18
C THR A 123 -8.84 28.67 0.91
N CYS A 124 -8.94 30.00 0.95
CA CYS A 124 -10.12 30.69 1.49
C CYS A 124 -11.34 30.48 0.57
N SER A 125 -12.54 30.63 1.11
CA SER A 125 -13.78 30.45 0.34
C SER A 125 -14.63 31.72 0.39
N PRO A 126 -14.99 32.31 -0.76
CA PRO A 126 -14.49 32.01 -2.12
C PRO A 126 -12.99 32.33 -2.29
N ALA A 127 -12.31 31.59 -3.18
CA ALA A 127 -10.87 31.66 -3.40
C ALA A 127 -10.43 32.98 -4.06
N PRO A 128 -9.15 33.38 -3.95
CA PRO A 128 -8.62 34.53 -4.69
C PRO A 128 -8.86 34.37 -6.20
N GLY A 129 -9.22 35.46 -6.89
CA GLY A 129 -9.50 35.47 -8.33
C GLY A 129 -10.95 35.17 -8.73
N TYR A 130 -11.82 34.86 -7.76
CA TYR A 130 -13.25 34.61 -7.99
C TYR A 130 -14.13 35.71 -7.39
N ALA A 131 -15.32 35.92 -7.96
CA ALA A 131 -16.27 36.89 -7.43
C ALA A 131 -16.64 36.56 -5.97
N GLY A 132 -16.73 37.59 -5.13
CA GLY A 132 -17.04 37.41 -3.70
C GLY A 132 -15.90 36.84 -2.86
N THR A 133 -14.66 36.77 -3.40
CA THR A 133 -13.48 36.34 -2.63
C THR A 133 -13.36 37.09 -1.30
N VAL A 134 -12.95 36.35 -0.27
CA VAL A 134 -12.63 36.91 1.05
C VAL A 134 -11.15 37.27 1.19
N ASP A 135 -10.32 37.02 0.16
CA ASP A 135 -8.92 37.45 0.14
C ASP A 135 -8.79 38.96 0.36
N LYS A 136 -7.73 39.38 1.07
CA LYS A 136 -7.50 40.75 1.54
C LYS A 136 -8.57 41.26 2.54
N THR A 137 -9.30 40.39 3.22
CA THR A 137 -10.30 40.77 4.24
C THR A 137 -10.07 40.06 5.58
N ALA A 138 -10.68 40.58 6.66
CA ALA A 138 -10.65 39.93 7.97
C ALA A 138 -11.29 38.53 7.97
N ALA A 139 -12.26 38.25 7.08
CA ALA A 139 -12.90 36.95 7.00
C ALA A 139 -11.92 35.85 6.54
N ALA A 140 -10.94 36.18 5.70
CA ALA A 140 -9.87 35.25 5.34
C ALA A 140 -9.03 34.85 6.56
N ALA A 141 -8.74 35.79 7.47
CA ALA A 141 -8.04 35.46 8.72
C ALA A 141 -8.86 34.47 9.56
N SER A 142 -10.16 34.71 9.76
CA SER A 142 -11.03 33.79 10.52
C SER A 142 -11.07 32.38 9.92
N GLN A 143 -11.11 32.25 8.60
CA GLN A 143 -11.10 30.93 7.94
C GLN A 143 -9.76 30.21 8.09
N VAL A 144 -8.65 30.94 8.00
CA VAL A 144 -7.30 30.39 8.24
C VAL A 144 -7.14 29.98 9.70
N ASP A 145 -7.62 30.77 10.65
CA ASP A 145 -7.59 30.42 12.08
C ASP A 145 -8.40 29.15 12.37
N ALA A 146 -9.55 28.96 11.69
CA ALA A 146 -10.34 27.73 11.81
C ALA A 146 -9.58 26.49 11.28
N PHE A 147 -8.83 26.62 10.18
CA PHE A 147 -8.00 25.54 9.64
C PHE A 147 -6.89 25.12 10.61
N PHE A 148 -6.16 26.09 11.15
CA PHE A 148 -5.08 25.82 12.11
C PHE A 148 -5.61 25.35 13.46
N GLY A 149 -6.78 25.84 13.88
CA GLY A 149 -7.42 25.50 15.14
C GLY A 149 -6.66 26.03 16.37
N SER A 150 -7.02 25.50 17.53
CA SER A 150 -6.57 25.98 18.84
C SER A 150 -5.79 24.95 19.67
N ALA A 151 -5.56 23.74 19.13
CA ALA A 151 -4.76 22.71 19.79
C ALA A 151 -3.36 23.22 20.21
N ALA A 152 -2.98 22.89 21.45
CA ALA A 152 -1.73 23.31 22.08
C ALA A 152 -0.83 22.11 22.45
N PRO A 153 0.50 22.30 22.59
CA PRO A 153 1.42 21.23 23.01
C PRO A 153 1.04 20.50 24.31
N SER A 154 0.35 21.19 25.22
CA SER A 154 -0.13 20.66 26.50
C SER A 154 -1.33 19.72 26.39
N ASP A 155 -2.03 19.72 25.25
CA ASP A 155 -3.22 18.89 25.03
C ASP A 155 -2.88 17.42 24.73
N PHE A 156 -1.60 17.14 24.48
CA PHE A 156 -1.08 15.82 24.16
C PHE A 156 -0.35 15.22 25.36
N GLY A 157 -0.85 14.08 25.84
CA GLY A 157 -0.25 13.32 26.93
C GLY A 157 1.07 12.63 26.55
N ALA A 158 1.60 11.85 27.49
CA ALA A 158 2.80 11.05 27.27
C ALA A 158 2.50 9.78 26.45
N TRP A 159 3.53 9.25 25.80
CA TRP A 159 3.49 7.92 25.17
C TRP A 159 3.12 6.85 26.19
N ASN A 160 2.04 6.10 25.91
CA ASN A 160 1.55 5.04 26.81
C ASN A 160 1.96 3.62 26.37
N GLY A 161 2.76 3.50 25.29
CA GLY A 161 3.14 2.22 24.69
C GLY A 161 2.41 1.90 23.38
N ASP A 162 1.27 2.56 23.11
CA ASP A 162 0.44 2.31 21.92
C ASP A 162 0.05 3.57 21.15
N THR A 163 -0.23 4.68 21.83
CA THR A 163 -0.68 5.94 21.23
C THR A 163 -0.30 7.16 22.08
N ILE A 164 -0.38 8.36 21.49
CA ILE A 164 -0.35 9.64 22.23
C ILE A 164 -1.80 10.08 22.49
N PRO A 165 -2.28 10.07 23.75
CA PRO A 165 -3.65 10.51 24.04
C PRO A 165 -3.79 12.03 23.86
N TYR A 166 -4.95 12.46 23.36
CA TYR A 166 -5.30 13.86 23.16
C TYR A 166 -6.51 14.24 24.03
N SER A 167 -6.41 15.36 24.76
CA SER A 167 -7.47 15.87 25.64
C SER A 167 -7.79 17.35 25.41
N GLY A 168 -7.36 17.91 24.27
CA GLY A 168 -7.61 19.31 23.90
C GLY A 168 -9.01 19.55 23.30
N PRO A 169 -9.21 20.71 22.66
CA PRO A 169 -10.46 21.05 21.96
C PRO A 169 -10.91 19.96 20.99
N ASN A 170 -12.23 19.74 20.89
CA ASN A 170 -12.82 18.77 19.96
C ASN A 170 -12.82 19.30 18.52
N GLU A 171 -11.63 19.37 17.93
CA GLU A 171 -11.36 19.86 16.59
C GLU A 171 -10.47 18.87 15.82
N TRP A 172 -10.55 18.93 14.49
CA TRP A 172 -9.67 18.19 13.59
C TRP A 172 -8.87 19.19 12.76
N SER A 173 -7.98 19.88 13.44
CA SER A 173 -7.23 21.02 12.91
C SER A 173 -5.83 20.64 12.44
N TYR A 174 -5.21 21.52 11.65
CA TYR A 174 -3.83 21.35 11.20
C TYR A 174 -2.84 21.29 12.37
N ARG A 175 -3.01 22.15 13.39
CA ARG A 175 -2.14 22.13 14.58
C ARG A 175 -2.26 20.80 15.32
N ARG A 176 -3.48 20.25 15.47
CA ARG A 176 -3.68 18.95 16.12
C ARG A 176 -2.88 17.85 15.42
N PHE A 177 -2.91 17.81 14.10
CA PHE A 177 -2.15 16.84 13.31
C PHE A 177 -0.63 16.99 13.51
N ILE A 178 -0.10 18.19 13.31
CA ILE A 178 1.35 18.42 13.34
C ILE A 178 1.94 18.22 14.74
N LEU A 179 1.27 18.72 15.79
CA LEU A 179 1.73 18.56 17.17
C LEU A 179 1.65 17.10 17.65
N HIS A 180 0.67 16.33 17.18
CA HIS A 180 0.60 14.89 17.42
C HIS A 180 1.83 14.17 16.86
N CYS A 181 2.17 14.44 15.60
CA CYS A 181 3.38 13.89 14.97
C CYS A 181 4.66 14.30 15.70
N ALA A 182 4.77 15.54 16.19
CA ALA A 182 5.91 15.99 16.98
C ALA A 182 6.07 15.18 18.28
N LYS A 183 4.95 14.82 18.94
CA LYS A 183 4.95 13.94 20.12
C LYS A 183 5.35 12.50 19.77
N LEU A 184 4.95 11.99 18.60
CA LEU A 184 5.41 10.69 18.11
C LEU A 184 6.92 10.65 17.87
N ALA A 185 7.50 11.73 17.34
CA ALA A 185 8.96 11.84 17.20
C ALA A 185 9.66 11.71 18.56
N VAL A 186 9.16 12.39 19.59
CA VAL A 186 9.70 12.27 20.96
C VAL A 186 9.52 10.86 21.51
N ALA A 187 8.34 10.23 21.30
CA ALA A 187 8.06 8.87 21.73
C ALA A 187 9.02 7.82 21.13
N ALA A 188 9.49 8.06 19.90
CA ALA A 188 10.49 7.24 19.22
C ALA A 188 11.95 7.52 19.64
N GLY A 189 12.17 8.36 20.66
CA GLY A 189 13.51 8.76 21.10
C GLY A 189 14.14 9.87 20.25
N GLY A 190 13.30 10.68 19.58
CA GLY A 190 13.70 11.83 18.77
C GLY A 190 14.01 11.51 17.31
N VAL A 191 13.99 12.55 16.46
CA VAL A 191 14.34 12.50 15.03
C VAL A 191 15.37 13.59 14.72
N ASP A 192 16.06 13.48 13.58
CA ASP A 192 17.08 14.44 13.15
C ASP A 192 16.44 15.73 12.61
N ALA A 193 15.32 15.61 11.91
CA ALA A 193 14.52 16.75 11.49
C ALA A 193 13.02 16.47 11.48
N PHE A 194 12.22 17.54 11.51
CA PHE A 194 10.77 17.50 11.49
C PHE A 194 10.24 18.58 10.54
N LEU A 195 9.32 18.19 9.65
CA LEU A 195 8.63 19.14 8.77
C LEU A 195 7.30 19.55 9.39
N ILE A 196 7.02 20.85 9.47
CA ILE A 196 5.75 21.37 10.01
C ILE A 196 4.61 21.32 9.00
N GLY A 197 4.89 20.84 7.78
CA GLY A 197 3.97 20.84 6.66
C GLY A 197 4.66 20.78 5.32
N SER A 198 3.85 20.65 4.28
CA SER A 198 4.33 20.79 2.91
C SER A 198 3.28 21.27 1.93
N GLU A 199 3.74 22.00 0.92
CA GLU A 199 2.99 22.39 -0.29
C GLU A 199 1.59 22.99 -0.02
N MET A 200 1.42 23.79 1.02
CA MET A 200 0.19 24.51 1.36
C MET A 200 0.03 25.81 0.53
N VAL A 201 0.31 25.72 -0.77
CA VAL A 201 0.54 26.85 -1.67
C VAL A 201 -0.61 27.86 -1.68
N ALA A 202 -1.83 27.41 -1.96
CA ALA A 202 -2.96 28.32 -2.03
C ALA A 202 -3.38 28.87 -0.65
N LEU A 203 -3.03 28.19 0.45
CA LEU A 203 -3.33 28.62 1.81
C LEU A 203 -2.36 29.71 2.26
N ASN A 204 -1.05 29.52 2.04
CA ASN A 204 -0.03 30.51 2.42
C ASN A 204 -0.12 31.81 1.61
N ARG A 205 -0.76 31.76 0.43
CA ARG A 205 -1.04 32.94 -0.40
C ARG A 205 -2.31 33.69 0.00
N VAL A 206 -3.16 33.15 0.88
CA VAL A 206 -4.34 33.86 1.40
C VAL A 206 -3.90 35.07 2.20
N ARG A 207 -4.56 36.21 1.99
CA ARG A 207 -4.26 37.47 2.67
C ARG A 207 -5.43 37.95 3.51
N SER A 208 -5.13 38.54 4.66
CA SER A 208 -6.11 39.23 5.53
C SER A 208 -6.18 40.75 5.32
N SER A 209 -5.23 41.29 4.56
CA SER A 209 -5.18 42.67 4.08
C SER A 209 -4.33 42.73 2.79
N ALA A 210 -3.92 43.90 2.31
CA ALA A 210 -3.12 43.99 1.08
C ALA A 210 -1.80 43.19 1.12
N ALA A 211 -1.14 43.11 2.30
CA ALA A 211 0.21 42.55 2.46
C ALA A 211 0.36 41.62 3.67
N ALA A 212 -0.73 41.20 4.32
CA ALA A 212 -0.68 40.32 5.50
C ALA A 212 -1.13 38.90 5.16
N PHE A 213 -0.27 37.91 5.42
CA PHE A 213 -0.48 36.49 5.11
C PHE A 213 -0.71 35.69 6.40
N PRO A 214 -1.97 35.53 6.88
CA PRO A 214 -2.27 34.92 8.18
C PRO A 214 -1.75 33.48 8.32
N ALA A 215 -1.79 32.68 7.24
CA ALA A 215 -1.32 31.29 7.30
C ALA A 215 0.17 31.20 7.57
N VAL A 216 0.99 32.11 7.01
CA VAL A 216 2.44 32.16 7.27
C VAL A 216 2.72 32.49 8.73
N ALA A 217 1.96 33.42 9.32
CA ALA A 217 2.08 33.74 10.74
C ALA A 217 1.73 32.52 11.63
N GLN A 218 0.67 31.78 11.27
CA GLN A 218 0.29 30.54 11.96
C GLN A 218 1.36 29.44 11.80
N MET A 219 1.97 29.29 10.63
CA MET A 219 3.08 28.35 10.40
C MET A 219 4.32 28.70 11.24
N ALA A 220 4.66 29.98 11.38
CA ALA A 220 5.78 30.40 12.22
C ALA A 220 5.51 30.11 13.72
N ALA A 221 4.28 30.35 14.19
CA ALA A 221 3.88 29.99 15.55
C ALA A 221 3.90 28.46 15.77
N LEU A 222 3.42 27.69 14.79
CA LEU A 222 3.46 26.23 14.83
C LEU A 222 4.90 25.69 14.85
N ALA A 223 5.84 26.33 14.12
CA ALA A 223 7.26 25.98 14.17
C ALA A 223 7.82 26.12 15.60
N ALA A 224 7.51 27.22 16.28
CA ALA A 224 7.92 27.45 17.67
C ALA A 224 7.36 26.39 18.63
N ASP A 225 6.07 26.05 18.50
CA ASP A 225 5.43 25.01 19.31
C ASP A 225 6.05 23.62 19.06
N VAL A 226 6.31 23.28 17.79
CA VAL A 226 6.99 22.03 17.43
C VAL A 226 8.40 22.03 18.01
N LYS A 227 9.17 23.11 17.87
CA LYS A 227 10.53 23.24 18.39
C LYS A 227 10.58 23.04 19.90
N ALA A 228 9.59 23.56 20.63
CA ALA A 228 9.43 23.35 22.07
C ALA A 228 9.17 21.88 22.45
N ILE A 229 8.53 21.09 21.57
CA ILE A 229 8.29 19.66 21.78
C ILE A 229 9.53 18.82 21.44
N VAL A 230 10.11 19.01 20.25
CA VAL A 230 11.18 18.14 19.73
C VAL A 230 12.58 18.52 20.24
N GLY A 231 12.72 19.72 20.81
CA GLY A 231 13.98 20.24 21.34
C GLY A 231 14.93 20.79 20.29
N SER A 232 16.01 21.44 20.75
CA SER A 232 16.95 22.16 19.90
C SER A 232 17.85 21.27 19.03
N SER A 233 17.99 19.99 19.37
CA SER A 233 18.78 19.03 18.58
C SER A 233 18.07 18.59 17.30
N CYS A 234 16.74 18.64 17.26
CA CYS A 234 15.96 18.34 16.07
C CYS A 234 15.88 19.60 15.18
N LYS A 235 16.18 19.44 13.90
CA LYS A 235 15.98 20.49 12.90
C LYS A 235 14.50 20.61 12.54
N VAL A 236 14.00 21.82 12.34
CA VAL A 236 12.59 22.07 12.01
C VAL A 236 12.54 22.89 10.73
N GLY A 237 11.66 22.51 9.81
CA GLY A 237 11.49 23.21 8.54
C GLY A 237 10.09 23.05 7.96
N TYR A 238 9.84 23.72 6.84
CA TYR A 238 8.63 23.57 6.03
C TYR A 238 9.06 23.16 4.62
N ALA A 239 8.37 22.20 4.02
CA ALA A 239 8.62 21.73 2.66
C ALA A 239 7.75 22.52 1.68
N ALA A 240 8.25 23.68 1.23
CA ALA A 240 7.54 24.52 0.28
C ALA A 240 7.54 23.89 -1.10
N ASP A 241 6.44 24.02 -1.84
CA ASP A 241 6.41 23.68 -3.27
C ASP A 241 7.44 24.55 -4.03
N TRP A 242 8.06 24.02 -5.07
CA TRP A 242 9.02 24.74 -5.92
C TRP A 242 8.47 26.06 -6.48
N SER A 243 7.15 26.22 -6.64
CA SER A 243 6.49 27.45 -7.10
C SER A 243 6.12 28.42 -5.98
N GLU A 244 6.34 28.05 -4.71
CA GLU A 244 5.91 28.77 -3.52
C GLU A 244 7.08 29.41 -2.76
N TYR A 245 8.20 28.71 -2.63
CA TYR A 245 9.28 29.04 -1.69
C TYR A 245 9.85 30.47 -1.85
N ALA A 246 9.92 30.96 -3.10
CA ALA A 246 10.68 32.16 -3.45
C ALA A 246 9.93 33.48 -3.18
N ASN A 247 8.74 33.64 -3.77
CA ASN A 247 7.86 34.79 -3.59
C ASN A 247 6.46 34.50 -4.16
N PHE A 248 5.50 35.34 -3.78
CA PHE A 248 4.14 35.36 -4.28
C PHE A 248 3.93 36.55 -5.22
N ARG A 249 3.35 36.26 -6.39
CA ARG A 249 3.02 37.23 -7.43
C ARG A 249 1.56 36.99 -7.84
N PRO A 250 0.60 37.76 -7.32
CA PRO A 250 -0.81 37.57 -7.65
C PRO A 250 -1.08 37.93 -9.12
N ASP A 251 -1.87 37.11 -9.80
CA ASP A 251 -2.38 37.38 -11.14
C ASP A 251 -3.69 38.20 -11.07
N ASP A 252 -3.67 39.30 -10.30
CA ASP A 252 -4.80 40.22 -10.10
C ASP A 252 -4.56 41.60 -10.73
N GLY A 253 -3.52 41.72 -11.57
CA GLY A 253 -3.11 42.96 -12.21
C GLY A 253 -2.38 43.96 -11.30
N SER A 254 -2.19 43.65 -10.01
CA SER A 254 -1.47 44.54 -9.08
C SER A 254 0.01 44.69 -9.38
N THR A 255 0.61 43.71 -10.06
CA THR A 255 2.08 43.58 -10.23
C THR A 255 2.84 43.46 -8.91
N ASP A 256 2.15 43.11 -7.82
CA ASP A 256 2.75 42.88 -6.52
C ASP A 256 3.79 41.76 -6.56
N VAL A 257 4.89 41.93 -5.82
CA VAL A 257 5.82 40.85 -5.48
C VAL A 257 6.01 40.82 -3.97
N TYR A 258 5.60 39.74 -3.31
CA TYR A 258 5.79 39.57 -1.87
C TYR A 258 6.64 38.35 -1.58
N PHE A 259 7.73 38.52 -0.82
CA PHE A 259 8.46 37.41 -0.23
C PHE A 259 7.71 36.88 1.01
N HIS A 260 6.47 36.47 0.78
CA HIS A 260 5.47 36.17 1.81
C HIS A 260 5.88 35.12 2.83
N LEU A 261 6.79 34.19 2.48
CA LEU A 261 7.32 33.16 3.39
C LEU A 261 8.56 33.61 4.19
N ASP A 262 9.14 34.78 3.90
CA ASP A 262 10.31 35.27 4.64
C ASP A 262 10.10 35.37 6.16
N PRO A 263 8.91 35.72 6.70
CA PRO A 263 8.67 35.65 8.14
C PRO A 263 8.87 34.24 8.72
N LEU A 264 8.49 33.19 7.99
CA LEU A 264 8.72 31.81 8.38
C LEU A 264 10.21 31.45 8.20
N TRP A 265 10.80 31.80 7.06
CA TRP A 265 12.21 31.53 6.77
C TRP A 265 13.17 32.29 7.69
N ALA A 266 12.79 33.43 8.24
CA ALA A 266 13.59 34.18 9.19
C ALA A 266 13.39 33.73 10.65
N SER A 267 12.32 33.00 10.96
CA SER A 267 12.02 32.53 12.32
C SER A 267 13.18 31.75 12.93
N ALA A 268 13.53 32.01 14.20
CA ALA A 268 14.61 31.28 14.88
C ALA A 268 14.27 29.79 15.10
N ASP A 269 12.99 29.43 15.02
CA ASP A 269 12.50 28.06 15.22
C ASP A 269 12.51 27.22 13.93
N VAL A 270 12.85 27.82 12.80
CA VAL A 270 13.07 27.13 11.51
C VAL A 270 14.57 27.06 11.25
N ASP A 271 15.13 25.88 10.97
CA ASP A 271 16.57 25.72 10.78
C ASP A 271 17.01 25.72 9.30
N PHE A 272 16.11 25.40 8.38
CA PHE A 272 16.41 25.29 6.94
C PHE A 272 15.20 25.70 6.09
N VAL A 273 15.46 26.08 4.84
CA VAL A 273 14.44 26.31 3.82
C VAL A 273 14.21 24.99 3.09
N GLY A 274 13.08 24.33 3.33
CA GLY A 274 12.73 23.08 2.64
C GLY A 274 12.02 23.38 1.33
N VAL A 275 12.43 22.72 0.25
CA VAL A 275 11.85 22.86 -1.08
C VAL A 275 11.60 21.49 -1.68
N ASP A 276 10.37 21.26 -2.13
CA ASP A 276 9.98 20.13 -2.97
C ASP A 276 10.32 20.49 -4.42
N ASN A 277 11.58 20.20 -4.81
CA ASN A 277 12.20 20.68 -6.03
C ASN A 277 11.81 19.84 -7.25
N TYR A 278 10.75 20.28 -7.92
CA TYR A 278 10.23 19.66 -9.14
C TYR A 278 10.30 20.60 -10.36
N MET A 279 11.33 21.44 -10.44
CA MET A 279 11.50 22.41 -11.53
C MET A 279 11.89 21.72 -12.84
N PRO A 280 11.38 22.17 -14.01
CA PRO A 280 11.70 21.57 -15.31
C PRO A 280 13.21 21.54 -15.60
N LEU A 281 13.77 20.42 -16.06
CA LEU A 281 15.17 20.34 -16.52
C LEU A 281 15.31 20.20 -18.03
N SER A 282 14.19 20.24 -18.76
CA SER A 282 14.21 20.14 -20.21
C SER A 282 12.98 20.79 -20.84
N ASP A 283 13.09 21.13 -22.11
CA ASP A 283 11.98 21.53 -22.98
C ASP A 283 11.95 20.65 -24.24
N TRP A 284 12.00 19.33 -24.05
CA TRP A 284 12.19 18.36 -25.13
C TRP A 284 10.88 18.07 -25.87
N ARG A 285 10.95 17.83 -27.19
CA ARG A 285 9.80 17.44 -28.05
C ARG A 285 10.17 16.23 -28.90
N SER A 286 9.19 15.60 -29.53
CA SER A 286 9.48 14.51 -30.46
C SER A 286 10.21 15.01 -31.71
N GLY A 287 11.19 14.24 -32.19
CA GLY A 287 12.02 14.59 -33.35
C GLY A 287 13.10 15.62 -33.03
N ARG A 288 13.70 16.22 -34.06
CA ARG A 288 14.90 17.09 -33.95
C ARG A 288 14.68 18.54 -34.39
N LEU A 289 13.45 18.92 -34.68
CA LEU A 289 13.12 20.28 -35.17
C LEU A 289 12.87 21.29 -34.05
N HIS A 290 12.90 20.85 -32.79
CA HIS A 290 12.74 21.73 -31.64
C HIS A 290 14.06 22.44 -31.29
N ILE A 291 13.96 23.60 -30.64
CA ILE A 291 15.07 24.51 -30.37
C ILE A 291 16.22 23.82 -29.64
N ASP A 292 15.95 22.97 -28.65
CA ASP A 292 16.97 22.32 -27.82
C ASP A 292 17.82 21.33 -28.60
N ALA A 293 17.21 20.55 -29.51
CA ALA A 293 17.95 19.67 -30.41
C ALA A 293 18.76 20.49 -31.44
N GLN A 294 18.19 21.58 -31.96
CA GLN A 294 18.90 22.48 -32.88
C GLN A 294 20.06 23.23 -32.21
N ALA A 295 19.97 23.46 -30.90
CA ALA A 295 21.03 24.04 -30.08
C ALA A 295 22.18 23.05 -29.79
N GLY A 296 22.04 21.78 -30.20
CA GLY A 296 23.09 20.77 -30.11
C GLY A 296 22.89 19.70 -29.04
N ALA A 297 21.79 19.72 -28.29
CA ALA A 297 21.50 18.64 -27.33
C ALA A 297 21.21 17.33 -28.09
N VAL A 298 22.03 16.31 -27.82
CA VAL A 298 22.00 15.04 -28.55
C VAL A 298 20.88 14.12 -28.06
N SER A 299 20.47 14.26 -26.81
CA SER A 299 19.46 13.43 -26.16
C SER A 299 18.84 14.15 -24.96
N ILE A 300 17.62 13.78 -24.59
CA ILE A 300 17.00 14.25 -23.34
C ILE A 300 17.69 13.68 -22.08
N TYR A 301 18.41 12.56 -22.22
CA TYR A 301 19.17 11.94 -21.12
C TYR A 301 20.58 12.53 -20.94
N ASP A 302 20.98 13.45 -21.82
CA ASP A 302 22.32 14.04 -21.79
C ASP A 302 22.53 14.85 -20.50
N GLN A 303 23.56 14.46 -19.73
CA GLN A 303 23.82 15.06 -18.42
C GLN A 303 24.17 16.54 -18.52
N ALA A 304 24.94 16.96 -19.54
CA ALA A 304 25.31 18.35 -19.72
C ALA A 304 24.09 19.23 -20.05
N TYR A 305 23.19 18.73 -20.90
CA TYR A 305 21.91 19.39 -21.19
C TYR A 305 21.04 19.54 -19.94
N LEU A 306 20.83 18.46 -19.18
CA LEU A 306 20.01 18.51 -17.96
C LEU A 306 20.63 19.42 -16.89
N GLN A 307 21.94 19.31 -16.65
CA GLN A 307 22.66 20.16 -15.69
C GLN A 307 22.65 21.64 -16.10
N GLY A 308 22.81 21.94 -17.39
CA GLY A 308 22.71 23.29 -17.93
C GLY A 308 21.33 23.93 -17.72
N ASN A 309 20.29 23.13 -17.45
CA ASN A 309 18.94 23.60 -17.14
C ASN A 309 18.64 23.65 -15.62
N ILE A 310 19.58 23.32 -14.72
CA ILE A 310 19.38 23.44 -13.27
C ILE A 310 19.38 24.92 -12.85
N GLU A 311 20.42 25.67 -13.21
CA GLU A 311 20.49 27.13 -13.10
C GLU A 311 20.41 27.78 -14.50
N GLY A 312 19.43 27.33 -15.29
CA GLY A 312 19.23 27.78 -16.68
C GLY A 312 17.88 27.33 -17.25
N GLY A 313 17.58 27.75 -18.48
CA GLY A 313 16.39 27.33 -19.21
C GLY A 313 15.07 27.90 -18.67
N GLU A 314 14.00 27.10 -18.72
CA GLU A 314 12.67 27.53 -18.24
C GLU A 314 12.72 27.91 -16.76
N LEU A 315 12.10 29.02 -16.38
CA LEU A 315 12.06 29.60 -15.02
C LEU A 315 13.41 30.16 -14.50
N PHE A 316 14.42 30.26 -15.37
CA PHE A 316 15.67 30.96 -15.09
C PHE A 316 16.00 31.99 -16.19
N ASP A 317 16.21 31.52 -17.41
CA ASP A 317 16.50 32.38 -18.56
C ASP A 317 15.22 32.91 -19.20
N TRP A 318 14.19 32.07 -19.26
CA TRP A 318 12.94 32.36 -19.95
C TRP A 318 11.74 31.64 -19.32
N PHE A 319 10.52 32.03 -19.70
CA PHE A 319 9.27 31.37 -19.35
C PHE A 319 8.31 31.38 -20.55
N TYR A 320 7.22 30.63 -20.45
CA TYR A 320 6.12 30.69 -21.42
C TYR A 320 4.98 31.56 -20.89
N ALA A 321 4.60 32.60 -21.64
CA ALA A 321 3.50 33.49 -21.28
C ALA A 321 2.12 32.84 -21.49
N SER A 322 2.04 31.84 -22.37
CA SER A 322 0.81 31.11 -22.66
C SER A 322 1.06 29.64 -23.03
N GLY A 323 -0.01 28.85 -23.04
CA GLY A 323 0.05 27.47 -23.53
C GLY A 323 0.39 27.37 -25.02
N ASP A 324 0.01 28.37 -25.82
CA ASP A 324 0.35 28.40 -27.24
C ASP A 324 1.84 28.72 -27.46
N ASP A 325 2.39 29.65 -26.67
CA ASP A 325 3.84 29.92 -26.67
C ASP A 325 4.65 28.67 -26.31
N ARG A 326 4.16 27.86 -25.37
CA ARG A 326 4.78 26.57 -25.04
C ARG A 326 4.78 25.63 -26.24
N LYS A 327 3.68 25.54 -27.00
CA LYS A 327 3.60 24.67 -28.19
C LYS A 327 4.58 25.09 -29.28
N THR A 328 4.77 26.39 -29.49
CA THR A 328 5.63 26.93 -30.56
C THR A 328 7.06 27.23 -30.14
N GLN A 329 7.42 26.99 -28.87
CA GLN A 329 8.70 27.41 -28.28
C GLN A 329 8.96 28.92 -28.32
N THR A 330 7.90 29.73 -28.21
CA THR A 330 8.03 31.19 -28.03
C THR A 330 8.49 31.49 -26.60
N ARG A 331 9.81 31.49 -26.36
CA ARG A 331 10.41 31.70 -25.04
C ARG A 331 10.50 33.20 -24.71
N THR A 332 9.88 33.64 -23.61
CA THR A 332 9.96 35.03 -23.13
C THR A 332 11.04 35.16 -22.07
N LEU A 333 11.98 36.09 -22.23
CA LEU A 333 13.09 36.28 -21.30
C LEU A 333 12.60 36.69 -19.89
N VAL A 334 13.24 36.13 -18.86
CA VAL A 334 13.05 36.59 -17.48
C VAL A 334 13.91 37.82 -17.24
N THR A 335 13.27 38.96 -17.00
CA THR A 335 13.94 40.23 -16.70
C THR A 335 13.18 40.99 -15.63
N ASP A 336 13.87 41.88 -14.92
CA ASP A 336 13.29 42.80 -13.94
C ASP A 336 13.11 44.23 -14.50
N GLY A 337 13.80 44.55 -15.60
CA GLY A 337 13.76 45.91 -16.16
C GLY A 337 14.24 46.97 -15.17
N ALA A 338 13.31 47.58 -14.43
CA ALA A 338 13.49 48.77 -13.60
C ALA A 338 14.59 48.65 -12.52
N TYR A 339 14.71 47.48 -11.85
CA TYR A 339 15.67 47.31 -10.75
C TYR A 339 16.87 46.41 -11.09
N GLY A 340 16.88 45.78 -12.29
CA GLY A 340 17.99 44.94 -12.72
C GLY A 340 18.25 43.70 -11.84
N LYS A 341 17.25 43.22 -11.09
CA LYS A 341 17.32 42.02 -10.23
C LYS A 341 16.47 40.88 -10.81
N PRO A 342 16.84 40.28 -11.97
CA PRO A 342 16.05 39.23 -12.60
C PRO A 342 15.83 38.02 -11.69
N TRP A 343 16.73 37.77 -10.73
CA TRP A 343 16.62 36.69 -9.75
C TRP A 343 15.32 36.72 -8.93
N VAL A 344 14.69 37.89 -8.74
CA VAL A 344 13.39 38.02 -8.08
C VAL A 344 12.31 37.22 -8.82
N PHE A 345 12.47 37.02 -10.13
CA PHE A 345 11.50 36.33 -10.98
C PHE A 345 11.95 34.93 -11.41
N ARG A 346 13.18 34.51 -11.06
CA ARG A 346 13.76 33.21 -11.42
C ARG A 346 13.55 32.20 -10.29
N TYR A 347 12.59 31.29 -10.46
CA TYR A 347 12.35 30.25 -9.46
C TYR A 347 13.51 29.27 -9.30
N LYS A 348 14.36 29.10 -10.31
CA LYS A 348 15.53 28.20 -10.22
C LYS A 348 16.76 28.82 -9.59
N ASP A 349 16.78 30.15 -9.43
CA ASP A 349 17.97 30.89 -9.00
C ASP A 349 18.12 30.84 -7.48
N PHE A 350 18.31 29.62 -6.95
CA PHE A 350 18.53 29.38 -5.52
C PHE A 350 19.69 30.21 -5.00
N HIS A 351 20.79 30.30 -5.77
CA HIS A 351 21.96 31.09 -5.39
C HIS A 351 21.63 32.55 -5.18
N SER A 352 21.05 33.23 -6.17
CA SER A 352 20.79 34.66 -6.03
C SER A 352 19.69 34.93 -5.01
N TRP A 353 18.64 34.11 -4.93
CA TRP A 353 17.62 34.23 -3.87
C TRP A 353 18.26 34.11 -2.49
N TRP A 354 19.06 33.07 -2.26
CA TRP A 354 19.70 32.83 -0.97
C TRP A 354 20.75 33.89 -0.59
N ALA A 355 21.50 34.40 -1.56
CA ALA A 355 22.61 35.32 -1.32
C ALA A 355 22.23 36.81 -1.25
N ASN A 356 21.01 37.19 -1.59
CA ASN A 356 20.58 38.59 -1.65
C ASN A 356 19.57 38.97 -0.57
N GLN A 357 19.53 40.28 -0.28
CA GLN A 357 18.51 40.84 0.59
C GLN A 357 17.18 40.94 -0.18
N HIS A 358 16.10 40.51 0.44
CA HIS A 358 14.75 40.55 -0.15
C HIS A 358 14.04 41.87 0.15
N TYR A 359 13.27 42.35 -0.82
CA TYR A 359 12.47 43.57 -0.73
C TYR A 359 11.13 43.36 -1.43
N ASP A 360 10.04 43.49 -0.69
CA ASP A 360 8.70 43.42 -1.26
C ASP A 360 8.46 44.55 -2.26
N ARG A 361 7.62 44.30 -3.26
CA ARG A 361 7.28 45.24 -4.33
C ARG A 361 5.77 45.45 -4.47
N PRO A 362 5.10 46.09 -3.51
CA PRO A 362 3.69 46.45 -3.65
C PRO A 362 3.50 47.39 -4.85
N GLY A 363 2.56 47.08 -5.74
CA GLY A 363 2.34 47.80 -6.99
C GLY A 363 3.54 47.76 -7.95
N GLY A 364 4.40 46.75 -7.84
CA GLY A 364 5.64 46.63 -8.63
C GLY A 364 6.77 47.59 -8.21
N VAL A 365 6.61 48.32 -7.09
CA VAL A 365 7.62 49.29 -6.60
C VAL A 365 8.38 48.71 -5.42
N GLU A 366 9.70 48.59 -5.55
CA GLU A 366 10.55 48.03 -4.49
C GLU A 366 10.50 48.87 -3.21
N SER A 367 10.20 48.20 -2.10
CA SER A 367 10.09 48.82 -0.77
C SER A 367 11.45 49.34 -0.31
N GLY A 368 11.44 50.47 0.40
CA GLY A 368 12.68 51.04 0.96
C GLY A 368 13.26 50.28 2.16
N THR A 369 12.55 49.30 2.69
CA THR A 369 12.97 48.45 3.81
C THR A 369 12.95 47.00 3.36
N PRO A 370 13.99 46.20 3.67
CA PRO A 370 14.00 44.79 3.33
C PRO A 370 13.04 43.98 4.20
N THR A 371 12.74 42.75 3.78
CA THR A 371 12.05 41.76 4.60
C THR A 371 12.95 41.24 5.73
N ALA A 372 12.43 40.32 6.55
CA ALA A 372 13.17 39.69 7.63
C ALA A 372 14.24 38.68 7.18
N TRP A 373 14.26 38.29 5.90
CA TRP A 373 15.26 37.34 5.39
C TRP A 373 16.68 37.90 5.55
N ALA A 374 17.60 37.07 6.07
CA ALA A 374 19.01 37.40 6.14
C ALA A 374 19.76 36.63 5.05
N PRO A 375 20.50 37.31 4.16
CA PRO A 375 21.31 36.65 3.14
C PRO A 375 22.18 35.55 3.73
N GLN A 376 22.19 34.39 3.08
CA GLN A 376 22.96 33.21 3.48
C GLN A 376 22.59 32.62 4.85
N GLY A 377 21.49 33.05 5.45
CA GLY A 377 21.19 32.79 6.86
C GLY A 377 20.91 31.32 7.18
N LYS A 378 20.38 30.55 6.23
CA LYS A 378 20.00 29.13 6.42
C LYS A 378 20.33 28.29 5.19
N PRO A 379 20.62 26.99 5.33
CA PRO A 379 20.74 26.09 4.20
C PRO A 379 19.37 25.81 3.57
N VAL A 380 19.39 25.44 2.29
CA VAL A 380 18.26 24.93 1.54
C VAL A 380 18.35 23.41 1.51
N TRP A 381 17.25 22.74 1.80
CA TRP A 381 17.11 21.29 1.69
C TRP A 381 16.14 20.97 0.56
N PHE A 382 16.47 19.99 -0.27
CA PHE A 382 15.47 19.43 -1.18
C PHE A 382 14.71 18.34 -0.44
N THR A 383 13.59 18.72 0.17
CA THR A 383 12.72 17.85 0.96
C THR A 383 12.01 16.80 0.10
N GLU A 384 11.85 17.12 -1.17
CA GLU A 384 11.56 16.19 -2.26
C GLU A 384 12.32 16.63 -3.53
N PHE A 385 12.74 15.69 -4.36
CA PHE A 385 13.11 15.94 -5.76
C PHE A 385 12.99 14.65 -6.58
N GLY A 386 12.77 14.77 -7.87
CA GLY A 386 12.60 13.63 -8.76
C GLY A 386 11.70 13.96 -9.94
N CYS A 387 11.40 12.97 -10.78
CA CYS A 387 10.37 13.09 -11.80
C CYS A 387 9.62 11.76 -11.95
N PRO A 388 8.42 11.77 -12.57
CA PRO A 388 7.74 10.52 -12.88
C PRO A 388 8.57 9.72 -13.89
N ALA A 389 8.52 8.39 -13.79
CA ALA A 389 9.17 7.49 -14.76
C ALA A 389 8.36 7.39 -16.06
N ILE A 390 8.20 8.52 -16.73
CA ILE A 390 7.43 8.69 -17.95
C ILE A 390 8.31 9.44 -18.96
N ASP A 391 8.22 9.08 -20.24
CA ASP A 391 8.81 9.81 -21.36
C ASP A 391 8.73 11.33 -21.14
N LYS A 392 9.87 12.01 -21.21
CA LYS A 392 10.02 13.46 -20.93
C LYS A 392 9.62 13.89 -19.52
N GLY A 393 9.80 13.03 -18.50
CA GLY A 393 9.57 13.34 -17.09
C GLY A 393 10.24 14.65 -16.63
N THR A 394 11.42 14.94 -17.16
CA THR A 394 12.20 16.17 -16.91
C THR A 394 11.53 17.45 -17.44
N ASN A 395 10.59 17.38 -18.38
CA ASN A 395 9.87 18.57 -18.88
C ASN A 395 8.91 19.14 -17.84
N GLN A 396 8.36 18.29 -16.96
CA GLN A 396 7.41 18.71 -15.94
C GLN A 396 7.49 17.76 -14.73
N PRO A 397 8.57 17.82 -13.93
CA PRO A 397 8.86 16.82 -12.92
C PRO A 397 7.81 16.69 -11.80
N ASN A 398 6.98 17.71 -11.60
CA ASN A 398 6.01 17.78 -10.52
C ASN A 398 4.73 16.95 -10.78
N VAL A 399 4.47 16.52 -12.01
CA VAL A 399 3.21 15.83 -12.34
C VAL A 399 3.22 14.40 -11.82
N PHE A 400 2.13 14.04 -11.16
CA PHE A 400 1.91 12.69 -10.65
C PHE A 400 0.75 12.05 -11.41
N TYR A 401 1.00 10.91 -12.06
CA TYR A 401 -0.04 10.20 -12.78
C TYR A 401 -0.87 9.32 -11.84
N ASP A 402 -2.13 9.67 -11.66
CA ASP A 402 -3.09 8.92 -10.85
C ASP A 402 -4.51 9.11 -11.40
N PRO A 403 -5.01 8.23 -12.30
CA PRO A 403 -6.23 8.46 -13.08
C PRO A 403 -7.51 8.80 -12.29
N LYS A 404 -7.55 8.55 -10.98
CA LYS A 404 -8.69 8.93 -10.11
C LYS A 404 -8.62 10.40 -9.64
N SER A 405 -7.46 11.02 -9.65
CA SER A 405 -7.22 12.37 -9.14
C SER A 405 -7.46 13.43 -10.21
N SER A 406 -7.96 14.59 -9.79
CA SER A 406 -8.07 15.80 -10.60
C SER A 406 -6.72 16.42 -10.98
N GLU A 407 -5.60 15.96 -10.38
CA GLU A 407 -4.24 16.45 -10.64
C GLU A 407 -3.42 15.46 -11.51
N SER A 408 -4.09 14.50 -12.16
CA SER A 408 -3.44 13.48 -12.98
C SER A 408 -3.08 13.96 -14.37
N PHE A 409 -1.79 14.17 -14.62
CA PHE A 409 -1.26 14.63 -15.90
C PHE A 409 -0.07 13.80 -16.38
N PHE A 410 0.24 13.92 -17.66
CA PHE A 410 1.54 13.55 -18.21
C PHE A 410 2.42 14.78 -18.37
N PRO A 411 3.77 14.62 -18.32
CA PRO A 411 4.68 15.72 -18.58
C PRO A 411 4.42 16.36 -19.95
N TYR A 412 4.75 17.65 -20.09
CA TYR A 412 4.55 18.36 -21.36
C TYR A 412 5.18 17.62 -22.54
N PHE A 413 4.38 17.42 -23.60
CA PHE A 413 4.76 16.73 -24.84
C PHE A 413 5.13 15.24 -24.67
N SER A 414 4.91 14.67 -23.50
CA SER A 414 5.10 13.25 -23.24
C SER A 414 4.13 12.39 -24.04
N THR A 415 4.58 11.20 -24.40
CA THR A 415 3.75 10.13 -24.96
C THR A 415 3.05 9.28 -23.89
N GLY A 416 3.37 9.48 -22.60
CA GLY A 416 2.85 8.66 -21.49
C GLY A 416 3.52 7.28 -21.34
N ARG A 417 4.52 6.98 -22.18
CA ARG A 417 5.33 5.75 -22.14
C ARG A 417 6.16 5.70 -20.86
N ARG A 418 6.35 4.51 -20.29
CA ARG A 418 7.25 4.34 -19.13
C ARG A 418 8.70 4.60 -19.54
N ASP A 419 9.42 5.30 -18.69
CA ASP A 419 10.82 5.65 -18.91
C ASP A 419 11.54 5.69 -17.57
N ASP A 420 12.22 4.60 -17.21
CA ASP A 420 12.99 4.54 -15.97
C ASP A 420 14.32 5.30 -16.12
N LEU A 421 14.84 5.47 -17.35
CA LEU A 421 16.12 6.14 -17.61
C LEU A 421 16.02 7.64 -17.38
N ILE A 422 14.92 8.29 -17.81
CA ILE A 422 14.75 9.74 -17.61
C ILE A 422 14.70 10.11 -16.13
N GLN A 423 14.07 9.26 -15.31
CA GLN A 423 14.04 9.42 -13.86
C GLN A 423 15.46 9.35 -13.28
N ARG A 424 16.23 8.33 -13.68
CA ARG A 424 17.63 8.21 -13.26
C ARG A 424 18.47 9.42 -13.70
N ALA A 425 18.34 9.84 -14.96
CA ALA A 425 19.12 10.93 -15.53
C ALA A 425 18.89 12.25 -14.80
N LEU A 426 17.64 12.56 -14.42
CA LEU A 426 17.31 13.74 -13.60
C LEU A 426 17.93 13.67 -12.20
N LEU A 427 17.86 12.51 -11.55
CA LEU A 427 18.43 12.33 -10.21
C LEU A 427 19.95 12.49 -10.25
N GLU A 428 20.61 11.87 -11.23
CA GLU A 428 22.05 12.00 -11.44
C GLU A 428 22.45 13.45 -11.72
N ALA A 429 21.70 14.17 -12.56
CA ALA A 429 21.97 15.57 -12.87
C ALA A 429 21.96 16.45 -11.62
N HIS A 430 20.93 16.34 -10.77
CA HIS A 430 20.88 17.09 -9.51
C HIS A 430 21.97 16.70 -8.51
N ILE A 431 22.19 15.40 -8.30
CA ILE A 431 23.16 14.90 -7.32
C ILE A 431 24.58 15.33 -7.69
N THR A 432 24.93 15.27 -8.97
CA THR A 432 26.27 15.63 -9.46
C THR A 432 26.47 17.13 -9.53
N TYR A 433 25.47 17.90 -9.96
CA TYR A 433 25.56 19.36 -10.07
C TYR A 433 25.75 20.04 -8.70
N TRP A 434 24.98 19.63 -7.70
CA TRP A 434 25.04 20.21 -6.35
C TRP A 434 26.15 19.63 -5.49
N ASN A 435 26.91 18.65 -5.99
CA ASN A 435 28.08 18.13 -5.30
C ASN A 435 29.10 19.27 -5.08
N PRO A 436 29.59 19.49 -3.85
CA PRO A 436 30.59 20.53 -3.58
C PRO A 436 31.82 20.48 -4.50
N ALA A 437 32.22 19.28 -4.96
CA ALA A 437 33.33 19.11 -5.90
C ALA A 437 33.08 19.69 -7.30
N ALA A 438 31.81 19.90 -7.68
CA ALA A 438 31.43 20.50 -8.96
C ALA A 438 31.54 22.04 -8.96
N GLY A 439 31.61 22.68 -7.79
CA GLY A 439 31.84 24.13 -7.67
C GLY A 439 30.61 25.03 -7.85
N HIS A 440 29.41 24.47 -8.02
CA HIS A 440 28.15 25.22 -8.18
C HIS A 440 27.43 25.55 -6.86
N ASN A 441 27.87 24.97 -5.74
CA ASN A 441 27.20 25.08 -4.44
C ASN A 441 28.03 25.93 -3.46
N PRO A 442 27.77 27.25 -3.33
CA PRO A 442 28.59 28.15 -2.52
C PRO A 442 28.49 27.85 -1.03
N THR A 443 29.52 28.22 -0.26
CA THR A 443 29.54 28.09 1.20
C THR A 443 29.04 29.37 1.87
N SER A 444 28.15 29.23 2.85
CA SER A 444 27.65 30.32 3.68
C SER A 444 28.75 30.97 4.51
N SER A 445 28.80 32.29 4.48
CA SER A 445 29.58 33.09 5.42
C SER A 445 28.99 33.14 6.84
N VAL A 446 27.72 32.71 7.02
CA VAL A 446 27.00 32.75 8.31
C VAL A 446 27.16 31.44 9.09
N TYR A 447 26.91 30.29 8.45
CA TYR A 447 26.94 28.98 9.12
C TYR A 447 28.08 28.05 8.63
N GLY A 448 28.87 28.46 7.63
CA GLY A 448 30.06 27.72 7.19
C GLY A 448 29.81 26.43 6.41
N GLY A 449 28.56 26.15 6.01
CA GLY A 449 28.18 24.98 5.19
C GLY A 449 27.70 25.37 3.79
N PRO A 450 27.42 24.39 2.90
CA PRO A 450 26.95 24.66 1.54
C PRO A 450 25.51 25.22 1.54
N MET A 451 25.19 26.04 0.54
CA MET A 451 23.85 26.59 0.32
C MET A 451 22.79 25.49 0.22
N ILE A 452 22.99 24.54 -0.70
CA ILE A 452 22.18 23.33 -0.76
C ILE A 452 22.86 22.28 0.13
N ASP A 453 22.17 21.78 1.15
CA ASP A 453 22.74 20.75 2.03
C ASP A 453 22.87 19.42 1.28
N SER A 454 24.11 19.04 0.92
CA SER A 454 24.37 17.82 0.14
C SER A 454 23.96 16.53 0.86
N GLY A 455 23.78 16.57 2.18
CA GLY A 455 23.27 15.44 2.95
C GLY A 455 21.75 15.31 2.93
N SER A 456 21.03 16.33 2.46
CA SER A 456 19.57 16.48 2.60
C SER A 456 18.91 16.76 1.26
N LEU A 457 19.20 15.84 0.31
CA LEU A 457 18.54 15.69 -0.98
C LEU A 457 17.67 14.43 -0.93
N PHE A 458 16.36 14.58 -0.77
CA PHE A 458 15.43 13.46 -0.60
C PHE A 458 14.73 13.10 -1.90
N ALA A 459 15.16 12.01 -2.53
CA ALA A 459 14.56 11.55 -3.78
C ALA A 459 13.15 10.97 -3.52
N TRP A 460 12.15 11.53 -4.19
CA TRP A 460 10.77 11.05 -4.12
C TRP A 460 10.56 9.97 -5.20
N THR A 461 10.10 8.76 -4.89
CA THR A 461 9.78 8.23 -3.55
C THR A 461 10.11 6.74 -3.37
N TRP A 462 10.21 6.27 -2.13
CA TRP A 462 10.40 4.86 -1.80
C TRP A 462 9.14 4.30 -1.12
N ASP A 463 8.54 3.26 -1.71
CA ASP A 463 7.37 2.60 -1.12
C ASP A 463 7.80 1.59 -0.04
N ALA A 464 7.10 1.59 1.10
CA ALA A 464 7.33 0.62 2.17
C ALA A 464 6.77 -0.77 1.84
N ARG A 465 5.83 -0.88 0.89
CA ARG A 465 5.36 -2.18 0.39
C ARG A 465 6.50 -2.88 -0.39
N PRO A 466 6.71 -4.18 -0.19
CA PRO A 466 7.84 -4.88 -0.82
C PRO A 466 7.65 -4.97 -2.33
N TYR A 467 8.71 -4.71 -3.08
CA TYR A 467 8.79 -5.01 -4.51
C TYR A 467 9.23 -6.48 -4.69
N PRO A 468 8.62 -7.27 -5.60
CA PRO A 468 7.65 -6.87 -6.62
C PRO A 468 6.17 -7.03 -6.21
N GLN A 469 5.85 -7.38 -4.95
CA GLN A 469 4.46 -7.51 -4.51
C GLN A 469 3.69 -6.21 -4.74
N TYR A 470 4.26 -5.04 -4.41
CA TYR A 470 3.84 -3.79 -5.03
C TYR A 470 4.76 -3.53 -6.24
N PRO A 471 4.21 -3.45 -7.46
CA PRO A 471 2.79 -3.26 -7.78
C PRO A 471 1.96 -4.53 -8.07
N ASN A 472 2.53 -5.73 -8.11
CA ASN A 472 1.84 -6.84 -8.75
C ASN A 472 0.58 -7.37 -8.01
N SER A 473 0.45 -7.21 -6.69
CA SER A 473 -0.72 -7.59 -5.89
C SER A 473 -1.85 -6.55 -5.99
N SER A 474 -2.27 -6.26 -7.22
CA SER A 474 -3.31 -5.26 -7.55
C SER A 474 -4.72 -5.55 -7.01
N LEU A 475 -4.99 -6.78 -6.55
CA LEU A 475 -6.21 -7.11 -5.79
C LEU A 475 -6.17 -6.62 -4.34
N VAL A 476 -4.97 -6.40 -3.80
CA VAL A 476 -4.75 -5.89 -2.44
C VAL A 476 -4.63 -4.37 -2.47
N TRP A 477 -3.89 -3.82 -3.43
CA TRP A 477 -3.61 -2.39 -3.55
C TRP A 477 -4.17 -1.81 -4.84
N ARG A 478 -5.17 -0.93 -4.71
CA ARG A 478 -5.88 -0.31 -5.85
C ARG A 478 -5.02 0.66 -6.66
N ASP A 479 -3.97 1.22 -6.05
CA ASP A 479 -3.02 2.17 -6.63
C ASP A 479 -1.81 1.49 -7.30
N ALA A 480 -1.80 0.15 -7.42
CA ALA A 480 -0.74 -0.63 -8.04
C ALA A 480 -0.34 -0.13 -9.44
N ALA A 481 -1.32 0.24 -10.27
CA ALA A 481 -1.07 0.68 -11.64
C ALA A 481 -0.24 1.99 -11.70
N ASN A 482 -0.26 2.80 -10.64
CA ASN A 482 0.42 4.09 -10.61
C ASN A 482 1.94 3.90 -10.53
N TRP A 483 2.46 2.82 -9.93
CA TRP A 483 3.91 2.54 -9.83
C TRP A 483 4.61 2.65 -11.19
N ARG A 484 3.99 2.13 -12.26
CA ARG A 484 4.56 2.12 -13.61
C ARG A 484 4.91 3.51 -14.15
N ARG A 485 4.21 4.54 -13.68
CA ARG A 485 4.28 5.91 -14.22
C ARG A 485 4.52 6.98 -13.15
N GLY A 486 4.54 6.65 -11.88
CA GLY A 486 4.88 7.62 -10.83
C GLY A 486 6.36 7.64 -10.49
N HIS A 487 6.66 8.39 -9.42
CA HIS A 487 8.01 8.68 -8.96
C HIS A 487 8.69 7.55 -8.17
N TRP A 488 8.01 6.44 -7.91
CA TRP A 488 8.54 5.34 -7.12
C TRP A 488 9.92 4.83 -7.60
N LEU A 489 10.83 4.65 -6.65
CA LEU A 489 12.19 4.14 -6.86
C LEU A 489 12.32 2.66 -6.48
N SER A 490 11.38 2.11 -5.70
CA SER A 490 11.35 0.68 -5.32
C SER A 490 11.29 -0.17 -6.59
N GLY A 491 12.28 -1.07 -6.77
CA GLY A 491 12.45 -1.89 -7.98
C GLY A 491 13.19 -1.20 -9.15
N ARG A 492 13.45 0.12 -9.07
CA ARG A 492 14.22 0.89 -10.05
C ARG A 492 15.61 1.30 -9.54
N LEU A 493 15.74 1.51 -8.24
CA LEU A 493 17.01 1.83 -7.61
C LEU A 493 17.97 0.63 -7.73
N GLY A 494 19.17 0.86 -8.25
CA GLY A 494 20.20 -0.17 -8.41
C GLY A 494 20.21 -0.84 -9.79
N LEU A 495 19.26 -0.53 -10.68
CA LEU A 495 19.37 -0.92 -12.09
C LEU A 495 20.61 -0.26 -12.70
N VAL A 496 21.30 -0.93 -13.63
CA VAL A 496 22.53 -0.42 -14.25
C VAL A 496 22.24 0.21 -15.60
N THR A 497 23.05 1.20 -16.01
CA THR A 497 22.91 1.77 -17.34
C THR A 497 23.47 0.82 -18.38
N LEU A 498 22.98 0.96 -19.62
CA LEU A 498 23.55 0.26 -20.77
C LEU A 498 25.02 0.66 -20.97
N ALA A 499 25.35 1.93 -20.77
CA ALA A 499 26.72 2.45 -20.85
C ALA A 499 27.66 1.72 -19.88
N ASP A 500 27.29 1.64 -18.58
CA ASP A 500 28.07 0.93 -17.57
C ASP A 500 28.22 -0.56 -17.92
N THR A 501 27.14 -1.19 -18.39
CA THR A 501 27.15 -2.61 -18.80
C THR A 501 28.12 -2.85 -19.96
N VAL A 502 28.12 -1.98 -20.98
CA VAL A 502 29.03 -2.10 -22.13
C VAL A 502 30.47 -1.81 -21.73
N GLN A 503 30.70 -0.82 -20.85
CA GLN A 503 32.03 -0.54 -20.31
C GLN A 503 32.61 -1.75 -19.56
N GLU A 504 31.80 -2.40 -18.71
CA GLU A 504 32.21 -3.59 -17.95
C GLU A 504 32.55 -4.77 -18.87
N ILE A 505 31.73 -5.04 -19.90
CA ILE A 505 32.02 -6.11 -20.88
C ILE A 505 33.32 -5.85 -21.66
N CYS A 506 33.62 -4.58 -21.93
CA CYS A 506 34.84 -4.17 -22.61
C CYS A 506 36.05 -3.98 -21.67
N ALA A 507 35.89 -4.17 -20.37
CA ALA A 507 36.96 -3.94 -19.40
C ALA A 507 38.18 -4.81 -19.71
N GLY A 508 39.37 -4.21 -19.68
CA GLY A 508 40.63 -4.91 -19.90
C GLY A 508 41.02 -5.17 -21.36
N LEU A 509 40.27 -4.68 -22.35
CA LEU A 509 40.62 -4.81 -23.78
C LEU A 509 41.88 -4.01 -24.20
N GLY A 510 42.33 -3.06 -23.38
CA GLY A 510 43.51 -2.23 -23.67
C GLY A 510 43.30 -1.16 -24.74
N VAL A 511 42.05 -0.89 -25.12
CA VAL A 511 41.64 0.19 -26.03
C VAL A 511 40.71 1.15 -25.30
N ALA A 512 40.67 2.42 -25.72
CA ALA A 512 39.73 3.38 -25.15
C ALA A 512 38.30 3.01 -25.57
N ILE A 513 37.35 3.10 -24.63
CA ILE A 513 35.95 2.77 -24.83
C ILE A 513 35.12 4.00 -24.51
N ASP A 514 34.29 4.42 -25.46
CA ASP A 514 33.37 5.54 -25.30
C ASP A 514 31.93 5.06 -25.44
N THR A 515 31.16 5.26 -24.37
CA THR A 515 29.75 4.87 -24.27
C THR A 515 28.83 6.06 -24.02
N SER A 516 29.33 7.29 -24.14
CA SER A 516 28.48 8.48 -23.91
C SER A 516 27.38 8.62 -24.97
N GLY A 517 27.52 7.92 -26.11
CA GLY A 517 26.57 7.93 -27.22
C GLY A 517 25.42 6.92 -27.13
N ILE A 518 25.32 6.11 -26.07
CA ILE A 518 24.25 5.10 -25.91
C ILE A 518 23.42 5.33 -24.65
N ASN A 519 22.12 5.05 -24.75
CA ASN A 519 21.15 5.29 -23.67
C ASN A 519 20.31 4.03 -23.44
N GLY A 520 20.20 3.59 -22.20
CA GLY A 520 19.35 2.46 -21.83
C GLY A 520 19.54 2.03 -20.39
N ILE A 521 18.58 1.25 -19.89
CA ILE A 521 18.67 0.57 -18.60
C ILE A 521 18.72 -0.93 -18.85
N VAL A 522 19.65 -1.61 -18.21
CA VAL A 522 19.75 -3.07 -18.22
C VAL A 522 19.28 -3.59 -16.86
N ARG A 523 18.13 -4.28 -16.83
CA ARG A 523 17.54 -4.77 -15.58
C ARG A 523 18.25 -6.01 -15.05
N GLY A 524 18.72 -6.84 -15.97
CA GLY A 524 19.49 -8.04 -15.68
C GLY A 524 19.99 -8.63 -16.97
N TYR A 525 21.26 -8.99 -17.01
CA TYR A 525 21.90 -9.65 -18.15
C TYR A 525 22.84 -10.73 -17.62
N THR A 526 22.70 -11.97 -18.10
CA THR A 526 23.51 -13.10 -17.64
C THR A 526 24.46 -13.58 -18.73
N ILE A 527 25.75 -13.66 -18.38
CA ILE A 527 26.79 -14.32 -19.18
C ILE A 527 27.21 -15.58 -18.39
N ASP A 528 26.61 -16.72 -18.74
CA ASP A 528 26.76 -17.98 -18.01
C ASP A 528 27.85 -18.91 -18.59
N SER A 529 28.48 -18.48 -19.68
CA SER A 529 29.44 -19.27 -20.45
C SER A 529 30.58 -18.39 -20.97
N ILE A 530 31.74 -19.00 -21.17
CA ILE A 530 32.92 -18.30 -21.70
C ILE A 530 32.64 -17.87 -23.14
N MET A 531 32.70 -16.56 -23.40
CA MET A 531 32.51 -15.99 -24.73
C MET A 531 33.36 -14.73 -24.93
N SER A 532 33.49 -14.28 -26.18
CA SER A 532 34.17 -13.02 -26.49
C SER A 532 33.29 -11.83 -26.09
N PRO A 533 33.88 -10.65 -25.77
CA PRO A 533 33.13 -9.42 -25.53
C PRO A 533 32.19 -9.07 -26.69
N ARG A 534 32.62 -9.31 -27.93
CA ARG A 534 31.77 -9.15 -29.13
C ARG A 534 30.49 -10.00 -29.06
N ASN A 535 30.62 -11.27 -28.67
CA ASN A 535 29.47 -12.17 -28.57
C ASN A 535 28.52 -11.75 -27.43
N ALA A 536 29.08 -11.26 -26.31
CA ALA A 536 28.30 -10.72 -25.19
C ALA A 536 27.56 -9.41 -25.57
N LEU A 537 28.19 -8.54 -26.36
CA LEU A 537 27.59 -7.28 -26.80
C LEU A 537 26.52 -7.44 -27.89
N SER A 538 26.67 -8.43 -28.77
CA SER A 538 25.76 -8.66 -29.90
C SER A 538 24.26 -8.66 -29.55
N PRO A 539 23.78 -9.39 -28.52
CA PRO A 539 22.37 -9.32 -28.12
C PRO A 539 21.97 -7.94 -27.59
N LEU A 540 22.84 -7.24 -26.86
CA LEU A 540 22.57 -5.89 -26.37
C LEU A 540 22.42 -4.90 -27.54
N MET A 541 23.31 -4.98 -28.54
CA MET A 541 23.27 -4.15 -29.74
C MET A 541 21.96 -4.30 -30.52
N GLN A 542 21.42 -5.52 -30.58
CA GLN A 542 20.16 -5.81 -31.27
C GLN A 542 18.93 -5.36 -30.48
N VAL A 543 18.94 -5.51 -29.14
CA VAL A 543 17.82 -5.13 -28.27
C VAL A 543 17.73 -3.62 -28.06
N TYR A 544 18.88 -2.96 -27.85
CA TYR A 544 18.95 -1.53 -27.58
C TYR A 544 19.29 -0.69 -28.81
N PHE A 545 19.37 -1.29 -30.00
CA PHE A 545 19.58 -0.61 -31.29
C PHE A 545 20.77 0.35 -31.29
N PHE A 546 21.96 -0.14 -30.95
CA PHE A 546 23.21 0.62 -31.04
C PHE A 546 24.27 -0.12 -31.83
N ASP A 547 25.20 0.64 -32.40
CA ASP A 547 26.33 0.15 -33.18
C ASP A 547 27.66 0.48 -32.47
N ALA A 548 28.74 -0.17 -32.89
CA ALA A 548 30.10 0.09 -32.40
C ALA A 548 30.99 0.47 -33.59
N VAL A 549 31.75 1.55 -33.45
CA VAL A 549 32.62 2.10 -34.50
C VAL A 549 33.99 2.45 -33.94
N GLU A 550 35.02 2.21 -34.74
CA GLU A 550 36.36 2.74 -34.47
C GLU A 550 36.38 4.23 -34.84
N SER A 551 36.69 5.09 -33.86
CA SER A 551 36.85 6.52 -34.08
C SER A 551 38.07 7.01 -33.32
N GLY A 552 39.09 7.47 -34.07
CA GLY A 552 40.39 7.84 -33.50
C GLY A 552 41.08 6.63 -32.86
N ASP A 553 41.38 6.72 -31.57
CA ASP A 553 42.01 5.68 -30.75
C ASP A 553 41.01 4.92 -29.86
N ALA A 554 39.70 5.17 -30.05
CA ALA A 554 38.63 4.59 -29.25
C ALA A 554 37.64 3.77 -30.08
N ILE A 555 37.00 2.82 -29.41
CA ILE A 555 35.75 2.24 -29.89
C ILE A 555 34.60 3.07 -29.29
N ARG A 556 33.85 3.74 -30.15
CA ARG A 556 32.65 4.48 -29.77
C ARG A 556 31.42 3.62 -29.99
N PHE A 557 30.54 3.61 -28.99
CA PHE A 557 29.22 3.02 -29.10
C PHE A 557 28.20 4.13 -29.39
N VAL A 558 27.42 3.95 -30.45
CA VAL A 558 26.55 4.99 -31.01
C VAL A 558 25.13 4.47 -31.15
N GLN A 559 24.17 5.17 -30.54
CA GLN A 559 22.74 4.88 -30.66
C GLN A 559 22.27 5.05 -32.13
N ARG A 560 21.45 4.13 -32.64
CA ARG A 560 20.80 4.32 -33.95
C ARG A 560 19.72 5.40 -33.87
N GLY A 561 19.38 5.99 -35.03
CA GLY A 561 18.38 7.06 -35.13
C GLY A 561 18.94 8.47 -34.94
N GLY A 562 20.25 8.65 -35.08
CA GLY A 562 20.90 9.97 -35.05
C GLY A 562 20.43 10.92 -36.16
N ALA A 563 20.65 12.22 -35.95
CA ALA A 563 20.36 13.25 -36.95
C ALA A 563 21.35 13.16 -38.13
N PRO A 564 20.93 13.51 -39.36
CA PRO A 564 21.85 13.59 -40.48
C PRO A 564 22.97 14.62 -40.23
N VAL A 565 24.22 14.21 -40.37
CA VAL A 565 25.41 15.07 -40.18
C VAL A 565 25.88 15.72 -41.49
N ALA A 566 25.46 15.18 -42.63
CA ALA A 566 25.77 15.70 -43.96
C ALA A 566 24.65 15.41 -44.97
N GLY A 567 24.64 16.14 -46.08
CA GLY A 567 23.75 15.93 -47.21
C GLY A 567 24.53 15.78 -48.51
N PHE A 568 24.09 14.87 -49.38
CA PHE A 568 24.69 14.62 -50.69
C PHE A 568 23.61 14.53 -51.76
N ALA A 569 23.75 15.31 -52.82
CA ALA A 569 22.99 15.18 -54.05
C ALA A 569 23.76 14.35 -55.08
N LEU A 570 23.11 14.01 -56.20
CA LEU A 570 23.74 13.27 -57.29
C LEU A 570 25.06 13.91 -57.78
N ASP A 571 25.09 15.24 -57.89
CA ASP A 571 26.24 16.00 -58.38
C ASP A 571 27.44 15.99 -57.41
N ASP A 572 27.23 15.60 -56.14
CA ASP A 572 28.28 15.49 -55.13
C ASP A 572 28.99 14.12 -55.18
N LEU A 573 28.39 13.13 -55.85
CA LEU A 573 28.90 11.75 -55.86
C LEU A 573 30.05 11.56 -56.85
N VAL A 574 30.97 10.66 -56.49
CA VAL A 574 32.08 10.28 -57.35
C VAL A 574 31.67 9.10 -58.23
N ASP A 575 32.06 9.13 -59.50
CA ASP A 575 31.86 8.01 -60.43
C ASP A 575 32.54 6.74 -59.88
N MET A 576 31.79 5.64 -59.79
CA MET A 576 32.29 4.36 -59.28
C MET A 576 33.19 3.64 -60.30
N GLY A 577 33.30 4.17 -61.51
CA GLY A 577 34.13 3.61 -62.59
C GLY A 577 33.42 2.48 -63.35
N GLY A 578 33.79 2.31 -64.62
CA GLY A 578 33.19 1.36 -65.56
C GLY A 578 33.18 1.88 -66.99
N GLU A 579 32.59 1.12 -67.93
CA GLU A 579 32.38 1.59 -69.31
C GLU A 579 31.29 2.67 -69.40
N GLU A 580 30.34 2.69 -68.46
CA GLU A 580 29.31 3.73 -68.29
C GLU A 580 29.49 4.46 -66.95
N LYS A 581 29.24 5.78 -66.94
CA LYS A 581 29.24 6.59 -65.71
C LYS A 581 28.17 6.10 -64.74
N ARG A 582 28.56 5.67 -63.55
CA ARG A 582 27.64 5.15 -62.53
C ARG A 582 28.02 5.71 -61.16
N PHE A 583 27.16 6.56 -60.62
CA PHE A 583 27.43 7.26 -59.36
C PHE A 583 26.91 6.51 -58.13
N TYR A 584 25.89 5.66 -58.28
CA TYR A 584 25.32 4.90 -57.18
C TYR A 584 24.59 3.63 -57.64
N THR A 585 24.27 2.79 -56.68
CA THR A 585 23.37 1.63 -56.78
C THR A 585 22.38 1.69 -55.64
N LEU A 586 21.08 1.72 -55.93
CA LEU A 586 20.05 1.53 -54.91
C LEU A 586 19.51 0.10 -55.01
N THR A 587 19.65 -0.67 -53.94
CA THR A 587 19.10 -2.02 -53.83
C THR A 587 17.94 -2.01 -52.86
N ARG A 588 16.81 -2.58 -53.28
CA ARG A 588 15.65 -2.83 -52.42
C ARG A 588 15.42 -4.33 -52.33
N ALA A 589 15.51 -4.87 -51.12
CA ALA A 589 15.31 -6.29 -50.87
C ALA A 589 13.88 -6.74 -51.25
N GLN A 590 13.77 -7.99 -51.70
CA GLN A 590 12.47 -8.59 -52.02
C GLN A 590 11.66 -8.81 -50.74
N GLU A 591 10.34 -8.65 -50.85
CA GLU A 591 9.43 -8.77 -49.70
C GLU A 591 9.48 -10.16 -49.04
N THR A 592 9.63 -11.22 -49.82
CA THR A 592 9.76 -12.61 -49.32
C THR A 592 11.05 -12.88 -48.56
N ASP A 593 12.05 -12.00 -48.68
CA ASP A 593 13.31 -12.10 -47.94
C ASP A 593 13.28 -11.41 -46.57
N LEU A 594 12.30 -10.52 -46.35
CA LEU A 594 12.11 -9.77 -45.11
C LEU A 594 11.28 -10.57 -44.10
N PRO A 595 11.42 -10.33 -42.78
CA PRO A 595 10.60 -11.00 -41.77
C PRO A 595 9.12 -10.61 -41.86
N GLU A 596 8.24 -11.58 -41.72
CA GLU A 596 6.82 -11.34 -41.39
C GLU A 596 6.66 -11.08 -39.89
N THR A 597 7.43 -11.80 -39.08
CA THR A 597 7.32 -11.83 -37.62
C THR A 597 8.66 -11.55 -36.96
N ALA A 598 8.65 -10.77 -35.88
CA ALA A 598 9.74 -10.69 -34.91
C ALA A 598 9.28 -11.35 -33.62
N HIS A 599 10.10 -12.26 -33.08
CA HIS A 599 9.86 -13.00 -31.85
C HIS A 599 11.01 -12.70 -30.89
N LEU A 600 10.67 -12.24 -29.69
CA LEU A 600 11.61 -12.01 -28.61
C LEU A 600 11.22 -12.87 -27.41
N ARG A 601 12.16 -13.69 -26.94
CA ARG A 601 12.09 -14.41 -25.67
C ARG A 601 13.01 -13.75 -24.65
N PHE A 602 12.50 -13.54 -23.44
CA PHE A 602 13.20 -12.83 -22.37
C PHE A 602 12.81 -13.41 -20.99
N LEU A 603 13.53 -13.00 -19.94
CA LEU A 603 13.17 -13.31 -18.55
C LEU A 603 12.26 -12.20 -18.01
N ASP A 604 11.09 -12.55 -17.47
CA ASP A 604 10.14 -11.56 -16.94
C ASP A 604 10.32 -11.39 -15.42
N PRO A 605 10.95 -10.28 -14.96
CA PRO A 605 11.19 -10.06 -13.53
C PRO A 605 9.89 -9.89 -12.73
N ASP A 606 8.78 -9.48 -13.36
CA ASP A 606 7.48 -9.33 -12.69
C ASP A 606 6.71 -10.67 -12.58
N ASN A 607 7.26 -11.75 -13.13
CA ASN A 607 6.72 -13.11 -13.08
C ASN A 607 7.77 -14.13 -12.61
N ASP A 608 8.46 -13.83 -11.51
CA ASP A 608 9.49 -14.69 -10.89
C ASP A 608 10.61 -15.08 -11.86
N TYR A 609 11.00 -14.18 -12.76
CA TYR A 609 12.02 -14.39 -13.78
C TYR A 609 11.74 -15.57 -14.72
N GLN A 610 10.48 -16.00 -14.84
CA GLN A 610 10.10 -17.02 -15.81
C GLN A 610 10.30 -16.52 -17.24
N SER A 611 10.61 -17.43 -18.16
CA SER A 611 10.71 -17.12 -19.58
C SER A 611 9.35 -16.64 -20.11
N ALA A 612 9.36 -15.56 -20.86
CA ALA A 612 8.21 -15.00 -21.57
C ALA A 612 8.54 -14.76 -23.04
N ASP A 613 7.51 -14.75 -23.89
CA ASP A 613 7.63 -14.57 -25.34
C ASP A 613 6.69 -13.44 -25.79
N VAL A 614 7.18 -12.56 -26.66
CA VAL A 614 6.39 -11.55 -27.36
C VAL A 614 6.60 -11.65 -28.86
N TYR A 615 5.58 -11.26 -29.62
CA TYR A 615 5.59 -11.31 -31.07
C TYR A 615 5.12 -9.98 -31.65
N SER A 616 5.85 -9.49 -32.63
CA SER A 616 5.37 -8.46 -33.55
C SER A 616 5.14 -9.09 -34.92
N ARG A 617 3.99 -8.82 -35.54
CA ARG A 617 3.64 -9.41 -36.84
C ARG A 617 3.14 -8.35 -37.81
N ARG A 618 3.66 -8.39 -39.02
CA ARG A 618 3.17 -7.56 -40.13
C ARG A 618 1.87 -8.14 -40.68
N LEU A 619 0.78 -7.38 -40.65
CA LEU A 619 -0.54 -7.82 -41.10
C LEU A 619 -0.70 -7.90 -42.64
N ARG A 620 0.27 -7.40 -43.41
CA ARG A 620 0.26 -7.39 -44.87
C ARG A 620 1.61 -7.85 -45.43
N GLY A 621 1.55 -8.81 -46.35
CA GLY A 621 2.69 -9.30 -47.11
C GLY A 621 2.58 -10.80 -47.41
N SER A 622 3.55 -11.34 -48.14
CA SER A 622 3.62 -12.77 -48.51
C SER A 622 4.80 -13.51 -47.88
N SER A 623 5.63 -12.83 -47.10
CA SER A 623 6.71 -13.47 -46.33
C SER A 623 6.16 -14.39 -45.25
N ARG A 624 6.96 -15.40 -44.87
CA ARG A 624 6.73 -16.29 -43.72
C ARG A 624 7.96 -16.40 -42.82
N ARG A 625 8.94 -15.50 -42.98
CA ARG A 625 10.19 -15.53 -42.20
C ARG A 625 9.96 -14.94 -40.81
N THR A 626 10.67 -15.48 -39.83
CA THR A 626 10.68 -14.99 -38.46
C THR A 626 12.11 -14.63 -38.06
N ILE A 627 12.28 -13.46 -37.43
CA ILE A 627 13.50 -13.16 -36.67
C ILE A 627 13.22 -13.57 -35.23
N GLU A 628 14.10 -14.41 -34.67
CA GLU A 628 14.00 -14.88 -33.29
C GLU A 628 15.21 -14.36 -32.50
N LEU A 629 14.93 -13.64 -31.42
CA LEU A 629 15.92 -13.17 -30.44
C LEU A 629 15.63 -13.82 -29.08
N THR A 630 16.65 -14.42 -28.49
CA THR A 630 16.57 -15.11 -27.19
C THR A 630 17.66 -14.62 -26.23
N PRO A 631 17.80 -13.30 -26.00
CA PRO A 631 18.83 -12.80 -25.10
C PRO A 631 18.59 -13.28 -23.66
N ALA A 632 19.67 -13.53 -22.92
CA ALA A 632 19.63 -13.78 -21.48
C ALA A 632 19.40 -12.47 -20.68
N LEU A 633 18.42 -11.67 -21.13
CA LEU A 633 18.05 -10.37 -20.60
C LEU A 633 16.73 -10.46 -19.83
N ALA A 634 16.66 -9.72 -18.73
CA ALA A 634 15.42 -9.43 -18.03
C ALA A 634 14.79 -8.15 -18.59
N LEU A 635 13.53 -8.22 -19.01
CA LEU A 635 12.79 -7.10 -19.61
C LEU A 635 11.37 -7.03 -19.04
N ASP A 636 10.81 -5.83 -18.91
CA ASP A 636 9.35 -5.69 -18.72
C ASP A 636 8.65 -6.18 -20.00
N TYR A 637 7.48 -6.81 -19.86
CA TYR A 637 6.70 -7.28 -21.01
C TYR A 637 6.39 -6.16 -22.03
N SER A 638 6.05 -4.96 -21.57
CA SER A 638 5.71 -3.85 -22.46
C SER A 638 6.94 -3.33 -23.22
N GLU A 639 8.07 -3.26 -22.52
CA GLU A 639 9.38 -2.92 -23.08
C GLU A 639 9.79 -3.95 -24.14
N ALA A 640 9.66 -5.25 -23.82
CA ALA A 640 9.94 -6.34 -24.76
C ALA A 640 9.06 -6.28 -26.02
N GLN A 641 7.76 -5.97 -25.87
CA GLN A 641 6.88 -5.79 -27.03
C GLN A 641 7.31 -4.61 -27.89
N GLY A 642 7.67 -3.47 -27.28
CA GLY A 642 8.21 -2.30 -27.99
C GLY A 642 9.50 -2.61 -28.75
N ILE A 643 10.41 -3.41 -28.17
CA ILE A 643 11.62 -3.88 -28.84
C ILE A 643 11.28 -4.78 -30.03
N ALA A 644 10.34 -5.73 -29.89
CA ALA A 644 9.94 -6.60 -30.99
C ALA A 644 9.30 -5.82 -32.15
N ASP A 645 8.46 -4.83 -31.84
CA ASP A 645 7.85 -3.92 -32.82
C ASP A 645 8.91 -3.09 -33.54
N ALA A 646 9.83 -2.47 -32.79
CA ALA A 646 10.93 -1.69 -33.34
C ALA A 646 11.85 -2.55 -34.21
N LEU A 647 12.19 -3.77 -33.80
CA LEU A 647 13.03 -4.71 -34.55
C LEU A 647 12.42 -5.09 -35.90
N LEU A 648 11.11 -5.36 -35.91
CA LEU A 648 10.39 -5.65 -37.14
C LEU A 648 10.40 -4.44 -38.07
N VAL A 649 10.06 -3.25 -37.56
CA VAL A 649 10.05 -2.01 -38.36
C VAL A 649 11.45 -1.67 -38.87
N ASP A 650 12.48 -1.72 -38.03
CA ASP A 650 13.88 -1.44 -38.35
C ASP A 650 14.36 -2.32 -39.52
N THR A 651 14.11 -3.63 -39.45
CA THR A 651 14.49 -4.56 -40.52
C THR A 651 13.82 -4.21 -41.86
N TRP A 652 12.56 -3.76 -41.81
CA TRP A 652 11.82 -3.34 -43.02
C TRP A 652 12.26 -1.98 -43.54
N VAL A 653 12.67 -1.06 -42.67
CA VAL A 653 13.27 0.22 -43.06
C VAL A 653 14.61 -0.03 -43.75
N MET A 654 15.45 -0.90 -43.17
CA MET A 654 16.78 -1.29 -43.68
C MET A 654 16.76 -2.09 -45.00
N ARG A 655 15.59 -2.37 -45.57
CA ARG A 655 15.46 -3.10 -46.85
C ARG A 655 16.05 -2.34 -48.04
N GLU A 656 16.18 -1.02 -47.93
CA GLU A 656 16.77 -0.16 -48.96
C GLU A 656 18.22 0.15 -48.59
N ARG A 657 19.14 -0.16 -49.50
CA ARG A 657 20.58 0.04 -49.37
C ARG A 657 21.12 0.85 -50.54
N ALA A 658 22.17 1.61 -50.29
CA ALA A 658 22.90 2.36 -51.31
C ALA A 658 24.38 1.95 -51.32
N ASP A 659 24.90 1.57 -52.48
CA ASP A 659 26.34 1.50 -52.74
C ASP A 659 26.72 2.72 -53.60
N LEU A 660 27.65 3.55 -53.15
CA LEU A 660 28.09 4.77 -53.83
C LEU A 660 29.53 5.13 -53.46
N THR A 661 30.11 6.14 -54.08
CA THR A 661 31.42 6.68 -53.68
C THR A 661 31.29 8.15 -53.28
N LEU A 662 31.67 8.47 -52.04
CA LEU A 662 31.65 9.82 -51.49
C LEU A 662 32.92 10.61 -51.87
N PRO A 663 32.82 11.94 -52.00
CA PRO A 663 33.95 12.80 -52.36
C PRO A 663 34.97 12.93 -51.21
N PRO A 664 36.19 13.41 -51.48
CA PRO A 664 37.19 13.66 -50.43
C PRO A 664 36.73 14.66 -49.35
N SER A 665 35.78 15.55 -49.65
CA SER A 665 35.19 16.44 -48.62
C SER A 665 34.45 15.68 -47.52
N ALA A 666 34.07 14.41 -47.74
CA ALA A 666 33.40 13.54 -46.78
C ALA A 666 34.37 12.75 -45.88
N TYR A 667 35.65 13.15 -45.78
CA TYR A 667 36.64 12.47 -44.93
C TYR A 667 36.30 12.51 -43.44
N VAL A 668 35.53 13.51 -42.99
CA VAL A 668 35.09 13.63 -41.59
C VAL A 668 34.06 12.57 -41.19
N LEU A 669 33.40 11.93 -42.16
CA LEU A 669 32.36 10.95 -41.88
C LEU A 669 32.94 9.62 -41.41
N GLU A 670 32.24 8.96 -40.51
CA GLU A 670 32.57 7.65 -39.98
C GLU A 670 31.42 6.66 -40.25
N PRO A 671 31.66 5.34 -40.21
CA PRO A 671 30.56 4.39 -40.09
C PRO A 671 29.64 4.78 -38.92
N THR A 672 28.36 4.44 -39.02
CA THR A 672 27.26 4.85 -38.12
C THR A 672 26.72 6.27 -38.30
N ASP A 673 27.44 7.17 -38.99
CA ASP A 673 26.90 8.49 -39.33
C ASP A 673 25.65 8.38 -40.21
N VAL A 674 24.68 9.27 -39.96
CA VAL A 674 23.50 9.40 -40.81
C VAL A 674 23.73 10.53 -41.80
N VAL A 675 23.39 10.30 -43.06
CA VAL A 675 23.44 11.32 -44.11
C VAL A 675 22.10 11.40 -44.83
N THR A 676 21.80 12.58 -45.34
CA THR A 676 20.68 12.77 -46.27
C THR A 676 21.21 12.56 -47.70
N LEU A 677 20.54 11.72 -48.46
CA LEU A 677 20.90 11.40 -49.84
C LEU A 677 19.75 11.83 -50.76
N ASP A 678 19.99 12.84 -51.59
CA ASP A 678 19.00 13.42 -52.51
C ASP A 678 19.24 12.92 -53.94
N LEU A 679 18.45 11.90 -54.34
CA LEU A 679 18.58 11.23 -55.63
C LEU A 679 17.25 11.25 -56.38
N ASN A 680 17.26 11.74 -57.62
CA ASN A 680 16.10 11.75 -58.52
C ASN A 680 14.83 12.34 -57.88
N GLY A 681 14.98 13.46 -57.16
CA GLY A 681 13.87 14.15 -56.49
C GLY A 681 13.32 13.45 -55.24
N ARG A 682 14.04 12.45 -54.71
CA ARG A 682 13.72 11.78 -53.45
C ARG A 682 14.86 11.97 -52.46
N SER A 683 14.48 12.28 -51.22
CA SER A 683 15.41 12.41 -50.10
C SER A 683 15.35 11.17 -49.23
N PHE A 684 16.51 10.59 -48.92
CA PHE A 684 16.64 9.41 -48.07
C PHE A 684 17.52 9.72 -46.88
N LYS A 685 17.09 9.35 -45.67
CA LYS A 685 17.99 9.27 -44.51
C LYS A 685 18.67 7.90 -44.52
N MET A 686 19.99 7.88 -44.65
CA MET A 686 20.78 6.67 -44.79
C MET A 686 21.90 6.67 -43.75
N ARG A 687 22.01 5.60 -42.96
CA ARG A 687 23.14 5.36 -42.05
C ARG A 687 24.28 4.70 -42.81
N ILE A 688 25.51 5.14 -42.60
CA ILE A 688 26.70 4.54 -43.20
C ILE A 688 27.01 3.23 -42.46
N ASP A 689 27.02 2.11 -43.18
CA ASP A 689 27.32 0.78 -42.64
C ASP A 689 28.80 0.42 -42.83
N GLN A 690 29.34 0.77 -44.01
CA GLN A 690 30.73 0.55 -44.35
C GLN A 690 31.28 1.75 -45.12
N LEU A 691 32.52 2.12 -44.82
CA LEU A 691 33.18 3.26 -45.46
C LEU A 691 34.65 2.93 -45.75
N GLY A 692 35.09 3.21 -46.97
CA GLY A 692 36.46 3.00 -47.40
C GLY A 692 37.43 4.07 -46.91
N TYR A 693 38.72 3.72 -46.93
CA TYR A 693 39.85 4.56 -46.52
C TYR A 693 40.54 5.28 -47.70
N GLU A 694 40.08 5.02 -48.92
CA GLU A 694 40.62 5.59 -50.14
C GLU A 694 40.31 7.10 -50.26
N ARG A 695 41.02 7.82 -51.15
CA ARG A 695 40.86 9.28 -51.37
C ARG A 695 39.43 9.68 -51.69
N THR A 696 38.81 8.92 -52.58
CA THR A 696 37.37 8.92 -52.82
C THR A 696 36.83 7.74 -52.04
N ARG A 697 35.78 7.90 -51.24
CA ARG A 697 35.43 6.91 -50.22
C ARG A 697 34.26 6.04 -50.68
N PRO A 698 34.47 4.78 -51.11
CA PRO A 698 33.36 3.85 -51.34
C PRO A 698 32.57 3.68 -50.05
N ALA A 699 31.26 3.81 -50.13
CA ALA A 699 30.36 3.77 -49.00
C ALA A 699 29.21 2.80 -49.27
N ARG A 700 28.87 2.01 -48.25
CA ARG A 700 27.62 1.28 -48.17
C ARG A 700 26.76 1.92 -47.12
N LEU A 701 25.54 2.26 -47.52
CA LEU A 701 24.58 2.88 -46.65
C LEU A 701 23.31 2.05 -46.59
N VAL A 702 22.64 2.14 -45.45
CA VAL A 702 21.37 1.47 -45.18
C VAL A 702 20.36 2.49 -44.73
N ARG A 703 19.12 2.37 -45.21
CA ARG A 703 18.06 3.29 -44.83
C ARG A 703 17.77 3.20 -43.34
N THR A 704 17.53 4.35 -42.71
CA THR A 704 17.23 4.48 -41.28
C THR A 704 16.07 5.45 -41.06
N ASP A 705 15.33 5.27 -39.98
CA ASP A 705 14.26 6.18 -39.56
C ASP A 705 14.22 6.29 -38.03
N GLU A 706 14.39 7.51 -37.52
CA GLU A 706 14.40 7.84 -36.09
C GLU A 706 13.08 7.44 -35.41
N ALA A 707 11.94 7.53 -36.11
CA ALA A 707 10.62 7.21 -35.54
C ALA A 707 10.49 5.73 -35.14
N THR A 708 11.37 4.86 -35.64
CA THR A 708 11.40 3.42 -35.35
C THR A 708 11.69 3.13 -33.88
N TYR A 709 12.56 3.94 -33.25
CA TYR A 709 13.13 3.65 -31.94
C TYR A 709 12.37 4.31 -30.77
N GLY A 710 11.19 4.89 -31.04
CA GLY A 710 10.35 5.60 -30.06
C GLY A 710 8.89 5.14 -30.02
N ALA A 711 8.61 3.91 -30.44
CA ALA A 711 7.24 3.37 -30.46
C ALA A 711 6.63 3.29 -29.04
N PRO A 712 5.32 3.57 -28.88
CA PRO A 712 4.66 3.47 -27.58
C PRO A 712 4.57 2.02 -27.12
N ASP A 713 4.81 1.82 -25.83
CA ASP A 713 4.69 0.53 -25.17
C ASP A 713 3.24 0.00 -25.20
N SER A 714 3.09 -1.29 -25.46
CA SER A 714 1.80 -1.98 -25.29
C SER A 714 1.49 -2.21 -23.80
N PRO A 715 0.22 -2.29 -23.38
CA PRO A 715 -0.10 -2.59 -21.99
C PRO A 715 0.46 -3.96 -21.58
N SER A 716 1.24 -4.02 -20.50
CA SER A 716 1.68 -5.32 -19.96
C SER A 716 0.48 -6.09 -19.40
N PRO A 717 0.46 -7.43 -19.53
CA PRO A 717 -0.54 -8.25 -18.89
C PRO A 717 -0.46 -8.07 -17.36
N PRO A 718 -1.59 -8.15 -16.63
CA PRO A 718 -1.56 -8.14 -15.18
C PRO A 718 -0.80 -9.38 -14.68
N ARG A 719 0.26 -9.16 -13.91
CA ARG A 719 0.95 -10.21 -13.16
C ARG A 719 0.36 -10.27 -11.75
N GLN A 720 0.18 -11.48 -11.21
CA GLN A 720 -0.22 -11.68 -9.81
C GLN A 720 0.71 -12.71 -9.17
N PRO A 721 1.85 -12.27 -8.60
CA PRO A 721 2.65 -13.14 -7.77
C PRO A 721 1.78 -13.55 -6.60
N ARG A 722 1.83 -14.84 -6.28
CA ARG A 722 1.18 -15.36 -5.10
C ARG A 722 1.92 -14.76 -3.90
N PRO A 723 1.27 -13.96 -3.03
CA PRO A 723 1.94 -13.46 -1.84
C PRO A 723 2.49 -14.64 -1.05
N GLU A 724 3.70 -14.52 -0.50
CA GLU A 724 4.17 -15.48 0.48
C GLU A 724 3.21 -15.46 1.67
N ALA A 725 2.58 -16.60 1.92
CA ALA A 725 1.57 -16.75 2.94
C ALA A 725 2.25 -16.84 4.33
N GLU A 726 2.37 -15.71 5.02
CA GLU A 726 2.77 -15.66 6.43
C GLU A 726 1.54 -15.92 7.32
N PRO A 727 1.52 -17.02 8.12
CA PRO A 727 0.39 -17.32 8.98
C PRO A 727 0.32 -16.35 10.17
N GLY A 728 -0.82 -15.69 10.34
CA GLY A 728 -1.11 -14.89 11.53
C GLY A 728 -1.47 -15.76 12.76
N PRO A 729 -1.83 -15.12 13.89
CA PRO A 729 -2.30 -15.85 15.06
C PRO A 729 -3.54 -16.71 14.72
N ALA A 730 -3.49 -17.99 15.05
CA ALA A 730 -4.61 -18.89 14.87
C ALA A 730 -5.68 -18.67 15.95
N MET A 731 -6.95 -18.81 15.59
CA MET A 731 -8.04 -18.96 16.56
C MET A 731 -8.06 -20.40 17.08
N LEU A 732 -8.24 -20.58 18.38
CA LEU A 732 -8.39 -21.89 19.03
C LEU A 732 -9.58 -21.86 20.00
N HIS A 733 -10.50 -22.82 19.85
CA HIS A 733 -11.50 -23.13 20.87
C HIS A 733 -11.12 -24.42 21.60
N ILE A 734 -11.05 -24.33 22.92
CA ILE A 734 -10.90 -25.47 23.84
C ILE A 734 -12.30 -25.77 24.39
N MET A 735 -12.87 -26.92 24.04
CA MET A 735 -14.28 -27.23 24.25
C MET A 735 -14.40 -28.47 25.14
N ASP A 736 -14.98 -28.31 26.32
CA ASP A 736 -15.35 -29.46 27.18
C ASP A 736 -16.71 -29.98 26.74
N LEU A 737 -16.70 -31.02 25.89
CA LEU A 737 -17.88 -31.53 25.21
C LEU A 737 -18.31 -32.91 25.76
N PRO A 738 -19.59 -33.27 25.58
CA PRO A 738 -20.03 -34.67 25.63
C PRO A 738 -19.24 -35.57 24.67
N VAL A 739 -19.29 -36.89 24.92
CA VAL A 739 -18.67 -37.91 24.05
C VAL A 739 -19.37 -37.92 22.70
N LEU A 740 -18.68 -37.60 21.60
CA LEU A 740 -19.29 -37.53 20.27
C LEU A 740 -19.32 -38.90 19.57
N ALA A 741 -18.28 -39.70 19.77
CA ALA A 741 -18.15 -41.06 19.24
C ALA A 741 -17.69 -42.04 20.32
N ALA A 742 -18.15 -43.29 20.22
CA ALA A 742 -17.86 -44.33 21.21
C ALA A 742 -16.36 -44.68 21.36
N SER A 743 -15.51 -44.32 20.37
CA SER A 743 -14.06 -44.55 20.43
C SER A 743 -13.28 -43.46 21.17
N GLU A 744 -13.94 -42.39 21.61
CA GLU A 744 -13.30 -41.27 22.29
C GLU A 744 -12.97 -41.57 23.75
N VAL A 745 -11.94 -40.90 24.27
CA VAL A 745 -11.68 -40.85 25.71
C VAL A 745 -12.69 -39.90 26.35
N PRO A 746 -13.56 -40.35 27.28
CA PRO A 746 -14.54 -39.46 27.90
C PRO A 746 -13.90 -38.43 28.83
N GLY A 747 -14.44 -37.21 28.84
CA GLY A 747 -14.08 -36.17 29.81
C GLY A 747 -12.78 -35.44 29.54
N VAL A 748 -12.19 -35.55 28.34
CA VAL A 748 -11.07 -34.70 27.91
C VAL A 748 -11.55 -33.64 26.90
N PRO A 749 -11.02 -32.41 26.94
CA PRO A 749 -11.42 -31.35 26.02
C PRO A 749 -11.10 -31.66 24.54
N ARG A 750 -11.88 -31.03 23.66
CA ARG A 750 -11.69 -31.01 22.21
C ARG A 750 -11.11 -29.67 21.77
N LEU A 751 -10.24 -29.70 20.76
CA LEU A 751 -9.50 -28.56 20.23
C LEU A 751 -9.93 -28.32 18.78
N ALA A 752 -10.40 -27.11 18.49
CA ALA A 752 -10.74 -26.67 17.14
C ALA A 752 -9.92 -25.41 16.81
N ALA A 753 -9.09 -25.47 15.77
CA ALA A 753 -8.28 -24.34 15.34
C ALA A 753 -8.57 -23.90 13.91
N TYR A 754 -8.49 -22.60 13.69
CA TYR A 754 -8.63 -22.00 12.37
C TYR A 754 -7.64 -20.84 12.18
N ALA A 755 -7.08 -20.74 10.98
CA ALA A 755 -6.25 -19.63 10.54
C ALA A 755 -6.36 -19.49 9.01
N GLU A 756 -6.19 -18.27 8.51
CA GLU A 756 -6.06 -17.98 7.08
C GLU A 756 -4.93 -16.95 6.86
N PRO A 757 -3.88 -17.28 6.08
CA PRO A 757 -3.62 -18.59 5.46
C PRO A 757 -3.43 -19.71 6.50
N TRP A 758 -3.85 -20.94 6.17
CA TRP A 758 -3.72 -22.07 7.09
C TRP A 758 -2.27 -22.51 7.21
N ALA A 759 -1.76 -22.49 8.45
CA ALA A 759 -0.59 -23.26 8.85
C ALA A 759 -1.01 -24.23 9.94
N ARG A 760 -0.26 -25.33 10.09
CA ARG A 760 -0.44 -26.24 11.23
C ARG A 760 -0.29 -25.46 12.54
N VAL A 761 -1.09 -25.82 13.53
CA VAL A 761 -1.10 -25.13 14.84
C VAL A 761 -0.56 -26.08 15.90
N ASP A 762 0.54 -25.71 16.56
CA ASP A 762 0.98 -26.40 17.77
C ASP A 762 0.19 -25.89 18.97
N VAL A 763 -0.26 -26.81 19.81
CA VAL A 763 -0.94 -26.50 21.08
C VAL A 763 -0.10 -27.06 22.22
N PHE A 764 0.31 -26.17 23.11
CA PHE A 764 1.09 -26.45 24.29
C PHE A 764 0.25 -26.21 25.55
N ARG A 765 0.66 -26.84 26.65
CA ARG A 765 0.12 -26.59 27.98
C ARG A 765 1.20 -26.56 29.04
N SER A 766 0.95 -25.85 30.14
CA SER A 766 1.79 -25.82 31.34
C SER A 766 0.93 -25.57 32.59
N PRO A 767 1.31 -26.09 33.77
CA PRO A 767 0.65 -25.70 35.02
C PRO A 767 1.05 -24.27 35.47
N ALA A 768 1.94 -23.60 34.74
CA ALA A 768 2.41 -22.24 34.99
C ALA A 768 2.56 -21.45 33.67
N THR A 769 3.06 -20.22 33.74
CA THR A 769 3.30 -19.36 32.55
C THR A 769 4.60 -19.68 31.79
N SER A 770 5.30 -20.75 32.17
CA SER A 770 6.57 -21.21 31.57
C SER A 770 6.64 -22.75 31.62
N GLY A 771 7.59 -23.37 30.94
CA GLY A 771 7.74 -24.84 30.97
C GLY A 771 6.68 -25.59 30.15
N PHE A 772 6.29 -24.99 29.02
CA PHE A 772 5.28 -25.53 28.11
C PHE A 772 5.70 -26.88 27.52
N VAL A 773 4.79 -27.86 27.60
CA VAL A 773 4.87 -29.15 26.91
C VAL A 773 3.81 -29.21 25.83
N ARG A 774 4.14 -29.80 24.67
CA ARG A 774 3.19 -29.90 23.56
C ARG A 774 2.09 -30.91 23.91
N ASP A 775 0.84 -30.47 23.83
CA ASP A 775 -0.35 -31.29 24.02
C ASP A 775 -0.81 -31.91 22.70
N GLN A 776 -0.90 -31.09 21.64
CA GLN A 776 -1.40 -31.48 20.32
C GLN A 776 -0.73 -30.70 19.20
N PHE A 777 -0.86 -31.19 17.97
CA PHE A 777 -0.58 -30.43 16.76
C PHE A 777 -1.73 -30.61 15.78
N ILE A 778 -2.41 -29.53 15.43
CA ILE A 778 -3.61 -29.54 14.61
C ILE A 778 -3.18 -29.41 13.14
N VAL A 779 -3.40 -30.48 12.38
CA VAL A 779 -2.95 -30.59 10.98
C VAL A 779 -3.93 -29.91 10.02
N ASN A 780 -5.22 -30.04 10.28
CA ASN A 780 -6.30 -29.54 9.43
C ASN A 780 -7.12 -28.49 10.17
N ARG A 781 -7.52 -27.44 9.45
CA ARG A 781 -8.38 -26.38 10.01
C ARG A 781 -9.78 -26.90 10.30
N ALA A 782 -10.36 -26.47 11.41
CA ALA A 782 -11.76 -26.65 11.71
C ALA A 782 -12.64 -25.59 11.04
N THR A 783 -13.92 -25.92 10.86
CA THR A 783 -14.94 -24.96 10.42
C THR A 783 -15.46 -24.23 11.65
N ILE A 784 -15.12 -22.94 11.76
CA ILE A 784 -15.39 -22.10 12.93
C ILE A 784 -15.97 -20.76 12.46
N GLY A 785 -17.03 -20.32 13.12
CA GLY A 785 -17.69 -19.05 12.90
C GLY A 785 -18.21 -18.43 14.17
N LYS A 786 -19.12 -17.47 13.99
CA LYS A 786 -19.85 -16.83 15.09
C LYS A 786 -21.31 -16.61 14.75
N MET A 787 -22.14 -16.57 15.77
CA MET A 787 -23.55 -16.21 15.64
C MET A 787 -23.71 -14.71 15.33
N LEU A 788 -24.67 -14.36 14.47
CA LEU A 788 -25.00 -12.97 14.14
C LEU A 788 -26.17 -12.39 14.94
N PHE A 789 -27.07 -13.24 15.42
CA PHE A 789 -28.26 -12.84 16.18
C PHE A 789 -28.43 -13.73 17.41
N ASP A 790 -29.23 -13.24 18.36
CA ASP A 790 -29.63 -14.01 19.53
C ASP A 790 -30.34 -15.31 19.13
N PHE A 791 -30.03 -16.38 19.85
CA PHE A 791 -30.57 -17.71 19.59
C PHE A 791 -31.26 -18.26 20.84
N TYR A 792 -32.51 -18.63 20.67
CA TYR A 792 -33.41 -18.98 21.76
C TYR A 792 -33.43 -20.49 22.01
N SER A 793 -33.88 -20.87 23.20
CA SER A 793 -34.09 -22.28 23.54
C SER A 793 -35.14 -22.90 22.61
N GLY A 794 -34.96 -24.19 22.30
CA GLY A 794 -35.77 -24.92 21.33
C GLY A 794 -36.30 -26.24 21.92
N PRO A 795 -37.21 -26.92 21.20
CA PRO A 795 -37.75 -28.19 21.65
C PRO A 795 -36.67 -29.28 21.66
N LEU A 796 -36.77 -30.19 22.62
CA LEU A 796 -35.90 -31.36 22.73
C LEU A 796 -36.49 -32.56 21.96
N TRP A 797 -35.62 -33.45 21.47
CA TRP A 797 -35.97 -34.74 20.87
C TRP A 797 -36.88 -34.71 19.63
N THR A 798 -37.07 -33.52 19.05
CA THR A 798 -37.82 -33.31 17.81
C THR A 798 -37.17 -32.21 17.00
N TRP A 799 -37.61 -32.05 15.75
CA TRP A 799 -37.14 -30.98 14.89
C TRP A 799 -37.65 -29.62 15.37
N ASP A 800 -36.72 -28.72 15.63
CA ASP A 800 -36.99 -27.30 15.81
C ASP A 800 -37.24 -26.67 14.43
N MET A 801 -38.51 -26.43 14.15
CA MET A 801 -38.99 -25.79 12.92
C MET A 801 -39.19 -24.28 13.09
N ALA A 802 -39.10 -23.76 14.31
CA ALA A 802 -39.46 -22.37 14.62
C ALA A 802 -38.23 -21.47 14.69
N ASN A 803 -37.15 -21.95 15.32
CA ASN A 803 -35.92 -21.18 15.43
C ASN A 803 -35.04 -21.32 14.18
N SER A 804 -34.25 -20.29 13.91
CA SER A 804 -33.19 -20.33 12.89
C SER A 804 -31.90 -19.77 13.47
N LEU A 805 -30.78 -20.43 13.18
CA LEU A 805 -29.46 -20.01 13.62
C LEU A 805 -28.73 -19.34 12.46
N THR A 806 -28.39 -18.06 12.59
CA THR A 806 -27.63 -17.34 11.57
C THR A 806 -26.17 -17.21 11.99
N VAL A 807 -25.26 -17.73 11.17
CA VAL A 807 -23.83 -17.76 11.43
C VAL A 807 -23.04 -17.04 10.35
N GLN A 808 -21.93 -16.43 10.74
CA GLN A 808 -20.92 -15.92 9.85
C GLN A 808 -19.69 -16.82 9.90
N LEU A 809 -19.21 -17.25 8.73
CA LEU A 809 -18.01 -18.07 8.55
C LEU A 809 -16.97 -17.30 7.73
N PRO A 810 -15.67 -17.56 7.90
CA PRO A 810 -14.66 -17.07 6.97
C PRO A 810 -14.94 -17.53 5.52
N SER A 811 -14.60 -16.71 4.54
CA SER A 811 -14.91 -16.92 3.11
C SER A 811 -14.32 -18.20 2.50
N THR A 812 -13.33 -18.81 3.15
CA THR A 812 -12.77 -20.11 2.75
C THR A 812 -13.50 -21.33 3.29
N GLN A 813 -14.60 -21.14 4.01
CA GLN A 813 -15.43 -22.18 4.60
C GLN A 813 -16.85 -22.15 3.99
N ALA A 814 -17.50 -23.31 3.93
CA ALA A 814 -18.87 -23.42 3.43
C ALA A 814 -19.63 -24.48 4.23
N LEU A 815 -20.95 -24.32 4.33
CA LEU A 815 -21.87 -25.30 4.91
C LEU A 815 -22.75 -25.89 3.82
N ALA A 816 -23.15 -27.15 4.02
CA ALA A 816 -24.02 -27.87 3.10
C ALA A 816 -25.29 -28.35 3.82
N SER A 817 -26.40 -28.36 3.08
CA SER A 817 -27.62 -29.05 3.52
C SER A 817 -27.43 -30.56 3.38
N LEU A 818 -28.05 -31.32 4.29
CA LEU A 818 -28.06 -32.79 4.25
C LEU A 818 -29.49 -33.30 4.37
N ASP A 819 -29.77 -34.43 3.73
CA ASP A 819 -31.05 -35.13 3.89
C ASP A 819 -31.20 -35.69 5.31
N ASP A 820 -32.44 -35.83 5.78
CA ASP A 820 -32.77 -36.26 7.13
C ASP A 820 -32.01 -37.54 7.56
N ALA A 821 -31.81 -38.50 6.65
CA ALA A 821 -31.09 -39.75 6.96
C ALA A 821 -29.62 -39.51 7.34
N PHE A 822 -28.93 -38.56 6.69
CA PHE A 822 -27.54 -38.23 7.00
C PHE A 822 -27.44 -37.38 8.27
N VAL A 823 -28.39 -36.47 8.50
CA VAL A 823 -28.44 -35.69 9.74
C VAL A 823 -28.69 -36.63 10.93
N LEU A 824 -29.67 -37.51 10.84
CA LEU A 824 -29.96 -38.48 11.91
C LEU A 824 -28.84 -39.51 12.12
N ALA A 825 -27.93 -39.69 11.15
CA ALA A 825 -26.71 -40.47 11.29
C ALA A 825 -25.52 -39.68 11.90
N GLY A 826 -25.75 -38.46 12.41
CA GLY A 826 -24.72 -37.61 13.03
C GLY A 826 -24.13 -36.54 12.11
N GLY A 827 -24.64 -36.40 10.88
CA GLY A 827 -24.24 -35.33 9.96
C GLY A 827 -24.63 -33.94 10.46
N ASN A 828 -23.96 -32.90 9.94
CA ASN A 828 -24.19 -31.49 10.29
C ASN A 828 -24.21 -31.19 11.80
N THR A 829 -23.43 -31.94 12.59
CA THR A 829 -23.27 -31.69 14.01
C THR A 829 -22.38 -30.48 14.26
N CYS A 830 -22.83 -29.56 15.10
CA CYS A 830 -22.11 -28.36 15.49
C CYS A 830 -22.31 -28.05 16.98
N ALA A 831 -21.48 -27.15 17.50
CA ALA A 831 -21.53 -26.68 18.87
C ALA A 831 -21.62 -25.16 18.92
N ILE A 832 -22.41 -24.66 19.87
CA ILE A 832 -22.49 -23.24 20.22
C ILE A 832 -22.20 -23.03 21.70
N GLN A 833 -21.46 -21.97 22.04
CA GLN A 833 -21.13 -21.68 23.43
C GLN A 833 -22.07 -20.64 24.01
N ASN A 834 -22.59 -20.89 25.22
CA ASN A 834 -23.36 -19.92 25.98
C ASN A 834 -22.44 -18.98 26.79
N PHE A 835 -23.02 -17.98 27.47
CA PHE A 835 -22.26 -17.00 28.26
C PHE A 835 -21.63 -17.57 29.54
N ASP A 836 -22.06 -18.76 30.00
CA ASP A 836 -21.47 -19.48 31.14
C ASP A 836 -20.28 -20.36 30.70
N GLY A 837 -19.97 -20.39 29.39
CA GLY A 837 -18.88 -21.17 28.82
C GLY A 837 -19.25 -22.62 28.46
N GLU A 838 -20.50 -23.02 28.66
CA GLU A 838 -21.01 -24.36 28.33
C GLU A 838 -21.40 -24.46 26.86
N TRP A 839 -21.31 -25.66 26.28
CA TRP A 839 -21.56 -25.89 24.86
C TRP A 839 -22.85 -26.68 24.62
N GLU A 840 -23.77 -26.11 23.85
CA GLU A 840 -24.90 -26.85 23.29
C GLU A 840 -24.43 -27.54 22.00
N ILE A 841 -24.68 -28.84 21.89
CA ILE A 841 -24.52 -29.60 20.64
C ILE A 841 -25.87 -29.62 19.92
N LEU A 842 -25.86 -29.26 18.65
CA LEU A 842 -27.04 -29.30 17.79
C LEU A 842 -26.69 -29.79 16.39
N GLN A 843 -27.71 -30.10 15.60
CA GLN A 843 -27.59 -30.43 14.18
C GLN A 843 -28.54 -29.59 13.35
N PHE A 844 -28.26 -29.43 12.06
CA PHE A 844 -29.12 -28.73 11.11
C PHE A 844 -29.31 -29.52 9.81
N ALA A 845 -30.51 -29.51 9.25
CA ALA A 845 -30.76 -30.11 7.93
C ALA A 845 -30.49 -29.14 6.78
N THR A 846 -30.84 -27.87 6.96
CA THR A 846 -30.78 -26.86 5.89
C THR A 846 -29.78 -25.77 6.23
N ALA A 847 -28.86 -25.50 5.30
CA ALA A 847 -27.95 -24.37 5.29
C ALA A 847 -28.17 -23.53 4.02
N GLU A 848 -28.65 -22.30 4.20
CA GLU A 848 -28.90 -21.33 3.12
C GLU A 848 -27.88 -20.19 3.19
N LEU A 849 -27.16 -19.93 2.10
CA LEU A 849 -26.26 -18.77 1.99
C LEU A 849 -27.10 -17.52 1.72
N ILE A 850 -27.25 -16.65 2.71
CA ILE A 850 -28.14 -15.47 2.66
C ILE A 850 -27.41 -14.16 2.33
N ALA A 851 -26.09 -14.12 2.52
CA ALA A 851 -25.18 -13.03 2.13
C ALA A 851 -23.75 -13.60 2.03
N PRO A 852 -22.76 -12.88 1.45
CA PRO A 852 -21.36 -13.31 1.50
C PRO A 852 -20.99 -13.69 2.93
N ASP A 853 -20.41 -14.88 3.09
CA ASP A 853 -19.92 -15.41 4.38
C ASP A 853 -20.99 -15.67 5.45
N GLN A 854 -22.29 -15.56 5.12
CA GLN A 854 -23.39 -15.68 6.09
C GLN A 854 -24.39 -16.77 5.71
N TYR A 855 -24.62 -17.69 6.64
CA TYR A 855 -25.53 -18.81 6.48
C TYR A 855 -26.68 -18.75 7.47
N LYS A 856 -27.90 -19.00 7.00
CA LYS A 856 -29.07 -19.28 7.83
C LYS A 856 -29.28 -20.78 7.93
N LEU A 857 -29.24 -21.30 9.15
CA LEU A 857 -29.43 -22.71 9.47
C LEU A 857 -30.83 -22.93 10.03
N THR A 858 -31.55 -23.91 9.51
CA THR A 858 -32.93 -24.21 9.90
C THR A 858 -33.17 -25.72 9.98
N ARG A 859 -34.32 -26.11 10.54
CA ARG A 859 -34.66 -27.50 10.86
C ARG A 859 -33.59 -28.10 11.76
N LEU A 860 -33.61 -27.72 13.02
CA LEU A 860 -32.53 -28.01 13.96
C LEU A 860 -32.89 -29.19 14.86
N LEU A 861 -31.91 -30.01 15.24
CA LEU A 861 -32.02 -30.94 16.37
C LEU A 861 -31.21 -30.37 17.53
N ARG A 862 -31.89 -30.04 18.61
CA ARG A 862 -31.31 -29.26 19.73
C ARG A 862 -30.84 -30.16 20.87
N GLY A 863 -29.95 -29.65 21.71
CA GLY A 863 -29.52 -30.30 22.96
C GLY A 863 -29.02 -31.76 22.80
N GLN A 864 -28.38 -32.08 21.68
CA GLN A 864 -27.92 -33.43 21.38
C GLN A 864 -26.89 -33.91 22.41
N LEU A 865 -26.80 -35.23 22.61
CA LEU A 865 -25.83 -35.85 23.52
C LEU A 865 -25.87 -35.29 24.96
N GLY A 866 -27.08 -34.99 25.46
CA GLY A 866 -27.26 -34.53 26.85
C GLY A 866 -26.85 -33.07 27.10
N SER A 867 -26.67 -32.28 26.04
CA SER A 867 -26.24 -30.87 26.13
C SER A 867 -27.39 -29.89 26.35
N GLU A 868 -28.61 -30.35 26.61
CA GLU A 868 -29.78 -29.48 26.84
C GLU A 868 -29.60 -28.46 27.98
N TYR A 869 -28.72 -28.76 28.95
CA TYR A 869 -28.40 -27.84 30.05
C TYR A 869 -27.68 -26.57 29.60
N ALA A 870 -27.04 -26.60 28.43
CA ALA A 870 -26.30 -25.47 27.89
C ALA A 870 -27.20 -24.47 27.11
N MET A 871 -28.46 -24.83 26.82
CA MET A 871 -29.39 -23.93 26.17
C MET A 871 -29.67 -22.69 27.05
N ARG A 872 -29.80 -21.51 26.43
CA ARG A 872 -30.17 -20.26 27.10
C ARG A 872 -31.28 -19.55 26.32
N ASP A 873 -31.97 -18.65 27.00
CA ASP A 873 -33.05 -17.84 26.45
C ASP A 873 -32.74 -16.36 26.69
N PRO A 874 -31.93 -15.71 25.81
CA PRO A 874 -31.22 -16.27 24.66
C PRO A 874 -29.74 -16.61 24.92
N VAL A 875 -29.11 -17.36 24.00
CA VAL A 875 -27.67 -17.26 23.71
C VAL A 875 -27.45 -16.01 22.88
N GLY A 876 -26.66 -15.07 23.40
CA GLY A 876 -26.45 -13.76 22.76
C GLY A 876 -25.68 -13.81 21.44
N ALA A 877 -25.95 -12.85 20.56
CA ALA A 877 -25.17 -12.64 19.33
C ALA A 877 -23.65 -12.57 19.59
N GLY A 878 -22.85 -13.06 18.65
CA GLY A 878 -21.39 -13.13 18.76
C GLY A 878 -20.85 -14.42 19.37
N ALA A 879 -21.71 -15.31 19.89
CA ALA A 879 -21.32 -16.60 20.42
C ALA A 879 -20.56 -17.47 19.38
N PRO A 880 -19.48 -18.17 19.80
CA PRO A 880 -18.74 -19.09 18.93
C PRO A 880 -19.61 -20.20 18.33
N PHE A 881 -19.36 -20.52 17.07
CA PHE A 881 -19.96 -21.64 16.35
C PHE A 881 -18.84 -22.54 15.82
N VAL A 882 -18.91 -23.85 16.07
CA VAL A 882 -17.90 -24.81 15.60
C VAL A 882 -18.58 -26.03 14.99
N MET A 883 -18.22 -26.42 13.76
CA MET A 883 -18.64 -27.72 13.23
C MET A 883 -17.85 -28.84 13.90
N LEU A 884 -18.54 -29.90 14.30
CA LEU A 884 -17.94 -31.06 14.96
C LEU A 884 -17.70 -32.17 13.94
N ASP A 885 -16.56 -32.08 13.26
CA ASP A 885 -16.08 -33.06 12.28
C ASP A 885 -14.68 -33.60 12.68
N PRO A 886 -14.06 -34.52 11.92
CA PRO A 886 -12.75 -35.10 12.27
C PRO A 886 -11.58 -34.11 12.37
N THR A 887 -11.75 -32.84 11.99
CA THR A 887 -10.74 -31.78 12.17
C THR A 887 -10.69 -31.25 13.60
N VAL A 888 -11.74 -31.49 14.40
CA VAL A 888 -11.76 -31.21 15.84
C VAL A 888 -11.16 -32.40 16.58
N VAL A 889 -10.02 -32.20 17.25
CA VAL A 889 -9.21 -33.30 17.84
C VAL A 889 -9.30 -33.31 19.37
N GLN A 890 -9.12 -34.47 20.01
CA GLN A 890 -9.04 -34.56 21.47
C GLN A 890 -7.67 -34.09 21.97
N SER A 891 -7.68 -33.35 23.09
CA SER A 891 -6.46 -33.05 23.85
C SER A 891 -5.83 -34.34 24.39
N THR A 892 -4.52 -34.32 24.62
CA THR A 892 -3.80 -35.43 25.28
C THR A 892 -3.73 -35.28 26.81
N ILE A 893 -4.39 -34.26 27.37
CA ILE A 893 -4.49 -34.08 28.82
C ILE A 893 -5.21 -35.27 29.47
N ALA A 894 -4.72 -35.71 30.63
CA ALA A 894 -5.36 -36.78 31.37
C ALA A 894 -6.65 -36.27 32.02
N VAL A 895 -7.70 -37.09 32.02
CA VAL A 895 -8.99 -36.76 32.65
C VAL A 895 -8.88 -36.48 34.16
N THR A 896 -7.84 -37.02 34.81
CA THR A 896 -7.53 -36.76 36.22
C THR A 896 -7.10 -35.32 36.50
N GLU A 897 -6.76 -34.56 35.46
CA GLU A 897 -6.39 -33.13 35.55
C GLU A 897 -7.61 -32.19 35.50
N ARG A 898 -8.83 -32.73 35.48
CA ARG A 898 -10.05 -31.92 35.53
C ARG A 898 -10.07 -30.98 36.73
N HIS A 899 -10.70 -29.82 36.57
CA HIS A 899 -10.75 -28.72 37.53
C HIS A 899 -9.40 -28.06 37.88
N ASN A 900 -8.26 -28.57 37.38
CA ASN A 900 -6.99 -27.86 37.48
C ASN A 900 -6.90 -26.78 36.40
N PRO A 901 -6.51 -25.54 36.73
CA PRO A 901 -6.24 -24.53 35.73
C PRO A 901 -4.92 -24.84 35.01
N TRP A 902 -4.97 -24.91 33.68
CA TRP A 902 -3.79 -25.04 32.83
C TRP A 902 -3.64 -23.83 31.94
N THR A 903 -2.42 -23.32 31.78
CA THR A 903 -2.11 -22.32 30.76
C THR A 903 -1.89 -23.04 29.44
N TRP A 904 -2.78 -22.81 28.49
CA TRP A 904 -2.68 -23.29 27.11
C TRP A 904 -2.03 -22.22 26.25
N LYS A 905 -1.14 -22.61 25.36
CA LYS A 905 -0.46 -21.71 24.43
C LYS A 905 -0.43 -22.31 23.04
N TRP A 906 -0.81 -21.56 22.01
CA TRP A 906 -0.90 -22.10 20.64
C TRP A 906 -0.46 -21.10 19.59
N GLY A 907 0.03 -21.59 18.46
CA GLY A 907 0.48 -20.75 17.35
C GLY A 907 0.95 -21.58 16.15
N PRO A 908 1.34 -20.93 15.05
CA PRO A 908 1.80 -21.60 13.84
C PRO A 908 3.04 -22.46 14.10
N SER A 909 3.03 -23.71 13.65
CA SER A 909 4.18 -24.64 13.77
C SER A 909 5.44 -24.20 13.03
N THR A 910 5.32 -23.19 12.15
CA THR A 910 6.45 -22.59 11.42
C THR A 910 7.17 -21.50 12.21
N LYS A 911 6.67 -21.11 13.38
CA LYS A 911 7.23 -20.05 14.24
C LYS A 911 7.62 -20.59 15.61
N ALA A 912 8.54 -19.89 16.28
CA ALA A 912 8.95 -20.22 17.64
C ALA A 912 7.85 -19.90 18.65
N ILE A 913 7.82 -20.60 19.79
CA ILE A 913 6.76 -20.46 20.82
C ILE A 913 6.69 -19.06 21.47
N ASP A 914 7.74 -18.26 21.36
CA ASP A 914 7.82 -16.87 21.84
C ASP A 914 7.45 -15.84 20.79
N ASP A 915 7.15 -16.27 19.56
CA ASP A 915 6.69 -15.40 18.48
C ASP A 915 5.33 -14.75 18.83
N PRO A 916 5.10 -13.47 18.46
CA PRO A 916 3.83 -12.77 18.73
C PRO A 916 2.58 -13.41 18.12
N THR A 917 2.73 -14.34 17.17
CA THR A 917 1.63 -15.14 16.63
C THR A 917 1.08 -16.17 17.61
N TYR A 918 1.83 -16.50 18.68
CA TYR A 918 1.35 -17.39 19.72
C TYR A 918 0.42 -16.69 20.71
N GLN A 919 -0.74 -17.29 20.95
CA GLN A 919 -1.72 -16.84 21.94
C GLN A 919 -1.74 -17.78 23.15
N ALA A 920 -2.23 -17.29 24.29
CA ALA A 920 -2.35 -18.09 25.50
C ALA A 920 -3.65 -17.80 26.25
N VAL A 921 -4.19 -18.83 26.91
CA VAL A 921 -5.37 -18.73 27.78
C VAL A 921 -5.21 -19.68 28.97
N THR A 922 -5.69 -19.29 30.14
CA THR A 922 -5.82 -20.22 31.26
C THR A 922 -7.21 -20.84 31.22
N PHE A 923 -7.27 -22.17 31.19
CA PHE A 923 -8.51 -22.92 31.04
C PHE A 923 -8.51 -24.15 31.95
N SER A 924 -9.64 -24.40 32.60
CA SER A 924 -9.96 -25.60 33.36
C SER A 924 -11.24 -26.21 32.77
N PHE A 925 -11.35 -27.54 32.82
CA PHE A 925 -12.50 -28.29 32.31
C PHE A 925 -13.10 -29.15 33.41
N ASP A 926 -14.39 -29.46 33.30
CA ASP A 926 -15.13 -30.27 34.28
C ASP A 926 -15.14 -31.76 33.90
N GLY A 927 -14.90 -32.06 32.63
CA GLY A 927 -14.98 -33.40 32.05
C GLY A 927 -16.41 -33.78 31.71
N VAL A 928 -17.11 -32.93 30.95
CA VAL A 928 -18.54 -33.06 30.61
C VAL A 928 -18.89 -34.42 30.02
N GLY A 929 -18.00 -35.05 29.24
CA GLY A 929 -18.21 -36.41 28.72
C GLY A 929 -18.41 -37.51 29.77
N LEU A 930 -18.06 -37.26 31.04
CA LEU A 930 -18.31 -38.16 32.17
C LEU A 930 -19.61 -37.84 32.92
N ARG A 931 -20.25 -36.67 32.66
CA ARG A 931 -21.44 -36.21 33.37
C ARG A 931 -22.65 -37.06 32.98
N PRO A 932 -23.34 -37.74 33.92
CA PRO A 932 -24.58 -38.43 33.61
C PRO A 932 -25.65 -37.48 33.06
N TYR A 933 -26.45 -37.97 32.11
CA TYR A 933 -27.56 -37.21 31.54
C TYR A 933 -28.68 -37.00 32.57
N SER A 934 -29.50 -35.98 32.33
CA SER A 934 -30.64 -35.68 33.19
C SER A 934 -31.68 -36.80 33.13
N PRO A 935 -32.21 -37.30 34.27
CA PRO A 935 -33.35 -38.21 34.28
C PRO A 935 -34.58 -37.58 33.62
N VAL A 936 -35.48 -38.38 33.05
CA VAL A 936 -36.68 -37.90 32.34
C VAL A 936 -37.95 -38.46 32.97
N HIS A 937 -39.10 -37.96 32.52
CA HIS A 937 -40.43 -38.39 32.98
C HIS A 937 -40.60 -38.36 34.50
N LEU A 938 -40.04 -37.33 35.15
CA LEU A 938 -40.25 -37.09 36.58
C LEU A 938 -41.76 -37.07 36.87
N ALA A 939 -42.19 -37.79 37.89
CA ALA A 939 -43.57 -37.90 38.32
C ALA A 939 -43.64 -37.96 39.84
N GLY A 940 -44.78 -37.56 40.40
CA GLY A 940 -45.04 -37.62 41.82
C GLY A 940 -46.50 -38.00 42.04
N VAL A 941 -46.73 -38.95 42.93
CA VAL A 941 -48.07 -39.38 43.33
C VAL A 941 -48.19 -39.25 44.84
N ARG A 942 -49.20 -38.51 45.29
CA ARG A 942 -49.53 -38.35 46.71
C ARG A 942 -50.50 -39.43 47.15
N ASP A 943 -50.18 -40.15 48.21
CA ASP A 943 -51.13 -41.04 48.86
C ASP A 943 -52.10 -40.21 49.73
N PRO A 944 -53.42 -40.21 49.46
CA PRO A 944 -54.38 -39.42 50.21
C PRO A 944 -54.57 -39.92 51.65
N SER A 945 -54.24 -41.17 51.96
CA SER A 945 -54.42 -41.78 53.27
C SER A 945 -53.24 -41.53 54.22
N THR A 946 -52.00 -41.46 53.70
CA THR A 946 -50.79 -41.23 54.50
C THR A 946 -50.18 -39.84 54.31
N SER A 947 -50.59 -39.11 53.28
CA SER A 947 -49.94 -37.86 52.82
C SER A 947 -48.50 -38.02 52.34
N ASP A 948 -48.03 -39.25 52.10
CA ASP A 948 -46.69 -39.49 51.54
C ASP A 948 -46.66 -39.19 50.04
N TRP A 949 -45.51 -38.73 49.55
CA TRP A 949 -45.25 -38.59 48.13
C TRP A 949 -44.35 -39.72 47.63
N THR A 950 -44.74 -40.39 46.57
CA THR A 950 -43.84 -41.26 45.80
C THR A 950 -43.41 -40.54 44.54
N PHE A 951 -42.14 -40.16 44.47
CA PHE A 951 -41.53 -39.62 43.26
C PHE A 951 -40.93 -40.73 42.42
N GLY A 952 -41.05 -40.64 41.10
CA GLY A 952 -40.47 -41.59 40.15
C GLY A 952 -39.91 -40.88 38.91
N TRP A 953 -38.98 -41.52 38.21
CA TRP A 953 -38.35 -41.00 37.00
C TRP A 953 -37.84 -42.15 36.13
N ILE A 954 -37.35 -41.83 34.93
CA ILE A 954 -36.74 -42.78 34.00
C ILE A 954 -35.28 -42.37 33.77
N ARG A 955 -34.38 -43.37 33.83
CA ARG A 955 -32.94 -43.21 33.60
C ARG A 955 -32.66 -42.87 32.13
N ARG A 956 -31.68 -42.00 31.90
CA ARG A 956 -31.02 -41.84 30.59
C ARG A 956 -29.60 -42.40 30.67
N THR A 957 -29.08 -42.91 29.56
CA THR A 957 -27.69 -43.34 29.46
C THR A 957 -26.96 -42.54 28.39
N ARG A 958 -25.68 -42.26 28.63
CA ARG A 958 -24.78 -41.61 27.67
C ARG A 958 -23.97 -42.59 26.85
N ILE A 959 -23.93 -43.87 27.24
CA ILE A 959 -23.16 -44.92 26.58
C ILE A 959 -24.13 -45.97 26.04
N GLY A 960 -24.14 -46.19 24.73
CA GLY A 960 -24.90 -47.28 24.10
C GLY A 960 -26.43 -47.17 24.20
N GLY A 961 -26.98 -45.96 24.34
CA GLY A 961 -28.42 -45.72 24.54
C GLY A 961 -29.29 -45.80 23.29
N ASP A 962 -28.70 -45.88 22.09
CA ASP A 962 -29.44 -45.78 20.82
C ASP A 962 -29.97 -47.12 20.28
N THR A 963 -29.69 -48.24 20.95
CA THR A 963 -30.20 -49.56 20.55
C THR A 963 -31.65 -49.76 20.96
N TRP A 964 -32.49 -50.22 20.02
CA TRP A 964 -33.91 -50.51 20.23
C TRP A 964 -34.19 -52.00 20.51
N GLU A 965 -33.16 -52.84 20.53
CA GLU A 965 -33.30 -54.30 20.69
C GLU A 965 -33.41 -54.73 22.16
N ALA A 966 -32.87 -53.92 23.09
CA ALA A 966 -32.88 -54.20 24.51
C ALA A 966 -34.14 -53.63 25.20
N PRO A 967 -34.65 -54.27 26.27
CA PRO A 967 -35.84 -53.80 27.00
C PRO A 967 -35.59 -52.51 27.81
N ASP A 968 -34.33 -52.19 28.08
CA ASP A 968 -33.90 -50.94 28.72
C ASP A 968 -32.51 -50.57 28.21
N VAL A 969 -32.16 -49.29 28.29
CA VAL A 969 -30.85 -48.78 27.92
C VAL A 969 -29.78 -49.29 28.90
N PRO A 970 -28.53 -49.55 28.48
CA PRO A 970 -27.49 -50.03 29.38
C PRO A 970 -27.16 -49.02 30.48
N LEU A 971 -26.83 -49.52 31.69
CA LEU A 971 -26.29 -48.68 32.76
C LEU A 971 -24.87 -48.22 32.37
N GLY A 972 -24.71 -46.95 32.03
CA GLY A 972 -23.42 -46.35 31.64
C GLY A 972 -22.51 -45.96 32.81
N GLU A 973 -22.96 -46.16 34.05
CA GLU A 973 -22.23 -45.81 35.29
C GLU A 973 -21.95 -47.07 36.12
N GLU A 974 -21.04 -46.99 37.09
CA GLU A 974 -20.61 -48.18 37.86
C GLU A 974 -21.74 -48.80 38.70
N VAL A 975 -22.65 -47.94 39.15
CA VAL A 975 -23.82 -48.29 39.97
C VAL A 975 -24.97 -47.36 39.63
N GLU A 976 -26.20 -47.85 39.74
CA GLU A 976 -27.39 -47.01 39.59
C GLU A 976 -27.66 -46.27 40.90
N LEU A 977 -27.35 -44.98 40.92
CA LEU A 977 -27.54 -44.09 42.07
C LEU A 977 -28.14 -42.76 41.64
N TYR A 978 -28.99 -42.19 42.49
CA TYR A 978 -29.61 -40.89 42.30
C TYR A 978 -29.54 -40.04 43.55
N ASP A 979 -29.27 -38.75 43.39
CA ASP A 979 -29.53 -37.73 44.39
C ASP A 979 -30.85 -37.02 44.06
N VAL A 980 -31.73 -36.92 45.06
CA VAL A 980 -33.01 -36.22 44.98
C VAL A 980 -32.99 -35.05 45.93
N ASP A 981 -33.07 -33.85 45.38
CA ASP A 981 -33.21 -32.62 46.16
C ASP A 981 -34.69 -32.21 46.20
N ILE A 982 -35.21 -31.91 47.39
CA ILE A 982 -36.52 -31.28 47.57
C ILE A 982 -36.28 -29.78 47.71
N LEU A 983 -37.00 -29.00 46.92
CA LEU A 983 -36.87 -27.56 46.84
C LEU A 983 -38.12 -26.90 47.41
N ASP A 984 -37.90 -25.86 48.21
CA ASP A 984 -38.95 -24.93 48.58
C ASP A 984 -39.47 -24.19 47.34
N ILE A 985 -40.78 -24.19 47.13
CA ILE A 985 -41.38 -23.64 45.90
C ILE A 985 -41.22 -22.12 45.82
N GLY A 986 -41.25 -21.42 46.96
CA GLY A 986 -41.21 -19.95 47.01
C GLY A 986 -39.78 -19.39 46.87
N THR A 987 -38.84 -19.95 47.62
CA THR A 987 -37.45 -19.50 47.68
C THR A 987 -36.53 -20.23 46.71
N GLY A 988 -36.90 -21.44 46.27
CA GLY A 988 -36.04 -22.32 45.48
C GLY A 988 -34.92 -23.00 46.28
N ALA A 989 -34.87 -22.81 47.60
CA ALA A 989 -33.83 -23.40 48.45
C ALA A 989 -33.99 -24.92 48.57
N ILE A 990 -32.88 -25.66 48.60
CA ILE A 990 -32.88 -27.10 48.86
C ILE A 990 -33.17 -27.30 50.35
N VAL A 991 -34.29 -27.94 50.68
CA VAL A 991 -34.69 -28.25 52.06
C VAL A 991 -34.32 -29.68 52.46
N ARG A 992 -34.11 -30.56 51.48
CA ARG A 992 -33.66 -31.94 51.72
C ARG A 992 -32.89 -32.46 50.52
N THR A 993 -31.87 -33.27 50.80
CA THR A 993 -31.20 -34.13 49.82
C THR A 993 -31.32 -35.57 50.29
N ALA A 994 -31.74 -36.48 49.41
CA ALA A 994 -31.80 -37.91 49.66
C ALA A 994 -31.08 -38.68 48.55
N ARG A 995 -30.33 -39.73 48.91
CA ARG A 995 -29.69 -40.64 47.95
C ARG A 995 -30.44 -41.96 47.87
N VAL A 996 -30.78 -42.39 46.66
CA VAL A 996 -31.49 -43.64 46.39
C VAL A 996 -30.77 -44.46 45.31
N ASN A 997 -30.98 -45.77 45.30
CA ASN A 997 -30.37 -46.73 44.36
C ASN A 997 -31.40 -47.36 43.40
N GLN A 998 -32.58 -46.73 43.30
CA GLN A 998 -33.70 -47.10 42.44
C GLN A 998 -34.31 -45.80 41.90
N PRO A 999 -35.00 -45.82 40.75
CA PRO A 999 -35.57 -44.63 40.14
C PRO A 999 -36.88 -44.19 40.82
N THR A 1000 -36.90 -44.23 42.16
CA THR A 1000 -38.04 -43.86 43.01
C THR A 1000 -37.57 -43.32 44.35
N PHE A 1001 -38.29 -42.35 44.91
CA PHE A 1001 -38.07 -41.83 46.25
C PHE A 1001 -39.40 -41.63 46.99
N LEU A 1002 -39.54 -42.26 48.16
CA LEU A 1002 -40.67 -42.06 49.06
C LEU A 1002 -40.40 -40.91 50.03
N TYR A 1003 -41.07 -39.79 49.82
CA TYR A 1003 -41.00 -38.60 50.65
C TYR A 1003 -42.17 -38.57 51.65
N THR A 1004 -41.90 -39.11 52.83
CA THR A 1004 -42.92 -39.36 53.85
C THR A 1004 -43.50 -38.08 54.45
N SER A 1005 -44.70 -38.16 55.03
CA SER A 1005 -45.33 -37.06 55.78
C SER A 1005 -44.41 -36.54 56.90
N ALA A 1006 -43.68 -37.42 57.59
CA ALA A 1006 -42.74 -37.01 58.62
C ALA A 1006 -41.58 -36.17 58.07
N MET A 1007 -41.08 -36.52 56.87
CA MET A 1007 -40.04 -35.74 56.20
C MET A 1007 -40.57 -34.37 55.75
N GLN A 1008 -41.80 -34.31 55.23
CA GLN A 1008 -42.46 -33.05 54.87
C GLN A 1008 -42.63 -32.12 56.06
N VAL A 1009 -43.12 -32.62 57.19
CA VAL A 1009 -43.29 -31.83 58.42
C VAL A 1009 -41.93 -31.38 58.97
N ALA A 1010 -40.88 -32.20 58.85
CA ALA A 1010 -39.53 -31.79 59.25
C ALA A 1010 -38.97 -30.67 58.37
N ASP A 1011 -39.23 -30.71 57.07
CA ASP A 1011 -38.66 -29.75 56.11
C ASP A 1011 -39.47 -28.44 56.03
N PHE A 1012 -40.80 -28.53 56.15
CA PHE A 1012 -41.74 -27.42 55.91
C PHE A 1012 -42.68 -27.09 57.09
N GLY A 1013 -42.62 -27.84 58.19
CA GLY A 1013 -43.53 -27.69 59.34
C GLY A 1013 -44.93 -28.28 59.15
N VAL A 1014 -45.36 -28.53 57.91
CA VAL A 1014 -46.64 -29.12 57.53
C VAL A 1014 -46.51 -29.96 56.24
N ASN A 1015 -47.44 -30.89 56.02
CA ASN A 1015 -47.52 -31.64 54.77
C ASN A 1015 -47.81 -30.70 53.59
N GLN A 1016 -47.08 -30.89 52.48
CA GLN A 1016 -47.21 -30.04 51.31
C GLN A 1016 -48.25 -30.59 50.33
N ALA A 1017 -49.05 -29.69 49.77
CA ALA A 1017 -49.98 -30.01 48.70
C ALA A 1017 -49.26 -30.11 47.35
N GLU A 1018 -48.17 -29.38 47.15
CA GLU A 1018 -47.33 -29.43 45.94
C GLU A 1018 -45.87 -29.57 46.37
N VAL A 1019 -45.06 -30.30 45.60
CA VAL A 1019 -43.63 -30.44 45.89
C VAL A 1019 -42.82 -30.16 44.63
N LYS A 1020 -41.76 -29.35 44.76
CA LYS A 1020 -40.74 -29.18 43.72
C LYS A 1020 -39.54 -30.03 44.08
N PHE A 1021 -39.08 -30.87 43.16
CA PHE A 1021 -37.93 -31.72 43.37
C PHE A 1021 -37.02 -31.75 42.14
N ALA A 1022 -35.73 -31.99 42.38
CA ALA A 1022 -34.71 -32.18 41.37
C ALA A 1022 -34.09 -33.56 41.52
N VAL A 1023 -33.84 -34.24 40.41
CA VAL A 1023 -33.22 -35.58 40.40
C VAL A 1023 -31.95 -35.53 39.57
N TYR A 1024 -30.87 -36.10 40.11
CA TYR A 1024 -29.57 -36.20 39.49
C TYR A 1024 -29.14 -37.67 39.49
N GLN A 1025 -28.79 -38.23 38.33
CA GLN A 1025 -28.07 -39.50 38.32
C GLN A 1025 -26.63 -39.26 38.78
N VAL A 1026 -26.09 -40.17 39.59
CA VAL A 1026 -24.76 -40.04 40.19
C VAL A 1026 -23.78 -41.00 39.50
N SER A 1027 -22.65 -40.47 39.08
CA SER A 1027 -21.46 -41.23 38.63
C SER A 1027 -20.44 -41.24 39.75
N LEU A 1028 -19.74 -42.36 39.97
CA LEU A 1028 -18.66 -42.39 40.95
C LEU A 1028 -17.42 -41.64 40.46
N ALA A 1029 -17.24 -41.53 39.13
CA ALA A 1029 -16.14 -40.79 38.51
C ALA A 1029 -16.42 -39.27 38.43
N TYR A 1030 -17.66 -38.87 38.14
CA TYR A 1030 -18.00 -37.46 37.94
C TYR A 1030 -18.59 -36.79 39.18
N GLY A 1031 -19.48 -37.48 39.89
CA GLY A 1031 -20.38 -36.92 40.90
C GLY A 1031 -21.82 -36.80 40.39
N ARG A 1032 -22.54 -35.76 40.81
CA ARG A 1032 -23.91 -35.49 40.32
C ARG A 1032 -23.89 -35.14 38.83
N GLY A 1033 -24.75 -35.78 38.05
CA GLY A 1033 -25.00 -35.46 36.65
C GLY A 1033 -25.84 -34.20 36.47
N THR A 1034 -26.44 -34.05 35.29
CA THR A 1034 -27.38 -32.95 35.02
C THR A 1034 -28.70 -33.17 35.77
N GLY A 1035 -29.23 -32.13 36.41
CA GLY A 1035 -30.47 -32.21 37.17
C GLY A 1035 -31.71 -32.06 36.31
N ALA A 1036 -32.70 -32.91 36.53
CA ALA A 1036 -34.06 -32.68 36.02
C ALA A 1036 -34.94 -32.18 37.16
N ILE A 1037 -35.68 -31.08 36.94
CA ILE A 1037 -36.48 -30.43 37.98
C ILE A 1037 -37.96 -30.49 37.60
N LYS A 1038 -38.82 -30.88 38.54
CA LYS A 1038 -40.27 -30.86 38.35
C LYS A 1038 -40.99 -30.36 39.60
N LYS A 1039 -42.02 -29.53 39.39
CA LYS A 1039 -43.06 -29.27 40.38
C LYS A 1039 -44.21 -30.22 40.13
N VAL A 1040 -44.61 -30.99 41.15
CA VAL A 1040 -45.78 -31.86 41.10
C VAL A 1040 -46.89 -31.31 41.99
N PRO A 1041 -48.15 -31.31 41.50
CA PRO A 1041 -49.32 -30.88 42.24
C PRO A 1041 -49.88 -31.98 43.12
#